data_AF-A0A496BP18-F1
#
_entry.id   AF-A0A496BP18-F1
#
_cell.length_a   1.000
_cell.length_b   1.000
_cell.length_c   1.000
_cell.angle_alpha   90.00
_cell.angle_beta   90.00
_cell.angle_gamma   90.00
#
_symmetry.space_group_name_H-M   'P 1'
#
loop_
_entity.id
_entity.type
_entity.pdbx_description
1 polymer ?
#
loop_
_entity_poly.entity_id
_entity_poly.type
_entity_poly.pdbx_seq_one_letter_code
_entity_poly.pdbx_strand_id
1 'polypeptide(L)'
;MIRNYHTTITDYIFNKKTFSELKESTFGDKWPVVYIIEDKGKRLAYIGETTNICNRINQHWNNPKRKKLKSIHIIHNPAFNKSVILDLEAFLIKYIASDGKYQLQNGNGGQHFHHYYQREEYQKEFKYIWQILKKHNIVTQDIRIIENSDLFKYSPYKTLTEEQYKITYQIIERLKTDLSNGIPRISIIDGGAGTGKSILGIFLLKLLVDAQNETNWAIEENNLEEDLNLIANGLNYNLKMGYVVPMQNFRKTLKKVFKGIKGLSPNMVLSPADVANSQDKYDILIIDESHRLRQRYGLASPGDYKAFDHKNEILGLGKKGTELDWILKKSKYQFFFYDSGQSIKPTDVDPERFFLLLQNKHNYKYKLTSQLRCKGGNDYIQYIQNILNCKQKSKITFKEYDLKLYEDVDDMISEIKKKNKEVGLCRNIAGYAWDWKTKGKSLSSIIKENLFDIEINGYKYIWNRTDTDWINSPNSINEIGCIHTTQGFDLNYAGIILGPEIDYDNEKNRIFIYKKRYKDNKGKMGIENDSILLAYIKNIYTTILERGLEGTYIYVCNDSLRNYLKQFFPVIKHNTEKLLFTEKVKTIEICEDIIPEDQFSEYLPLYTIQAACGYFGEGDEVNKLGWIKVSNLGKLDKNMFVVQAKGNSMEPTIHDGDYCVFRANPVGSRQGKIVLTQHINFYDGDNVGNYSIKTYTSLKKYSETGEWEHEKIVLEPKNKDYKSISIDNVDCNEFKVIGEFIGIIKP
;
A
#
# COMPACT_ATOMS: atom_id res chain seq x y z
N MET A 1 -3.26 2.33 -30.21
CA MET A 1 -2.44 3.01 -31.25
C MET A 1 -1.00 3.30 -30.80
N ILE A 2 -0.79 3.61 -29.52
CA ILE A 2 0.48 4.09 -28.94
C ILE A 2 1.68 3.14 -29.14
N ARG A 3 1.47 1.81 -29.24
CA ARG A 3 2.55 0.81 -29.36
C ARG A 3 3.54 1.03 -30.51
N ASN A 4 3.19 1.83 -31.51
CA ASN A 4 4.02 2.14 -32.67
C ASN A 4 4.90 3.39 -32.48
N TYR A 5 4.78 4.09 -31.35
CA TYR A 5 5.46 5.35 -31.07
C TYR A 5 6.14 5.31 -29.70
N HIS A 6 7.47 5.39 -29.68
CA HIS A 6 8.25 5.39 -28.44
C HIS A 6 8.19 6.76 -27.75
N THR A 7 8.00 6.77 -26.43
CA THR A 7 8.21 8.00 -25.65
C THR A 7 9.69 8.25 -25.45
N THR A 8 10.10 9.50 -25.69
CA THR A 8 11.48 9.97 -25.53
C THR A 8 11.54 11.13 -24.53
N ILE A 9 12.68 11.25 -23.83
CA ILE A 9 12.95 12.32 -22.87
C ILE A 9 14.19 13.08 -23.34
N THR A 10 14.06 14.39 -23.52
CA THR A 10 15.17 15.27 -23.93
C THR A 10 15.55 16.19 -22.78
N ASP A 11 16.83 16.17 -22.42
CA ASP A 11 17.37 16.84 -21.24
C ASP A 11 18.11 18.12 -21.64
N TYR A 12 17.68 19.28 -21.12
CA TYR A 12 18.32 20.58 -21.36
C TYR A 12 18.69 21.29 -20.06
N ILE A 13 19.64 22.22 -20.14
CA ILE A 13 19.87 23.22 -19.08
C ILE A 13 18.73 24.24 -19.15
N PHE A 14 18.09 24.59 -18.03
CA PHE A 14 17.03 25.59 -17.97
C PHE A 14 17.61 27.01 -17.97
N ASN A 15 17.76 27.60 -19.16
CA ASN A 15 18.34 28.94 -19.34
C ASN A 15 17.75 29.69 -20.56
N LYS A 16 18.32 30.84 -20.94
CA LYS A 16 17.82 31.64 -22.09
C LYS A 16 18.22 31.09 -23.47
N LYS A 17 19.25 30.24 -23.60
CA LYS A 17 19.64 29.63 -24.88
C LYS A 17 18.70 28.51 -25.31
N THR A 18 18.14 27.80 -24.34
CA THR A 18 17.15 26.73 -24.50
C THR A 18 15.95 27.12 -25.37
N PHE A 19 15.58 28.40 -25.39
CA PHE A 19 14.50 28.93 -26.25
C PHE A 19 14.76 28.80 -27.75
N SER A 20 16.03 28.76 -28.18
CA SER A 20 16.40 28.52 -29.58
C SER A 20 16.50 27.01 -29.85
N GLU A 21 17.22 26.30 -28.99
CA GLU A 21 17.45 24.84 -29.07
C GLU A 21 16.14 24.04 -29.18
N LEU A 22 15.05 24.51 -28.58
CA LEU A 22 13.73 23.87 -28.65
C LEU A 22 12.97 24.10 -29.95
N LYS A 23 13.21 25.21 -30.66
CA LYS A 23 12.59 25.46 -31.99
C LYS A 23 13.16 24.57 -33.07
N GLU A 24 14.40 24.11 -32.87
CA GLU A 24 15.13 23.20 -33.75
C GLU A 24 14.91 21.71 -33.37
N SER A 25 14.09 21.45 -32.34
CA SER A 25 13.79 20.09 -31.88
C SER A 25 12.84 19.33 -32.81
N THR A 26 12.89 18.00 -32.78
CA THR A 26 12.14 17.10 -33.68
C THR A 26 10.62 17.12 -33.50
N PHE A 27 10.10 17.78 -32.46
CA PHE A 27 8.67 17.99 -32.23
C PHE A 27 8.23 19.46 -32.36
N GLY A 28 9.16 20.40 -32.52
CA GLY A 28 8.88 21.83 -32.71
C GLY A 28 8.31 22.56 -31.48
N ASP A 29 7.85 23.80 -31.68
CA ASP A 29 7.38 24.66 -30.58
C ASP A 29 5.94 24.36 -30.13
N LYS A 30 5.11 23.79 -31.02
CA LYS A 30 3.66 23.61 -30.88
C LYS A 30 3.21 22.14 -30.79
N TRP A 31 3.85 21.35 -29.93
CA TRP A 31 3.46 19.96 -29.69
C TRP A 31 2.97 19.72 -28.25
N PRO A 32 1.98 18.84 -28.02
CA PRO A 32 1.60 18.36 -26.69
C PRO A 32 2.75 17.65 -25.96
N VAL A 33 3.31 18.28 -24.92
CA VAL A 33 4.42 17.73 -24.11
C VAL A 33 4.18 17.88 -22.61
N VAL A 34 4.84 17.04 -21.82
CA VAL A 34 4.98 17.20 -20.36
C VAL A 34 6.45 17.40 -20.02
N TYR A 35 6.76 18.27 -19.08
CA TYR A 35 8.14 18.58 -18.71
C TYR A 35 8.32 18.67 -17.20
N ILE A 36 9.56 18.44 -16.76
CA ILE A 36 10.00 18.50 -15.37
C ILE A 36 11.16 19.48 -15.29
N ILE A 37 11.00 20.57 -14.53
CA ILE A 37 12.05 21.57 -14.27
C ILE A 37 12.58 21.33 -12.86
N GLU A 38 13.89 21.24 -12.65
CA GLU A 38 14.46 20.82 -11.36
C GLU A 38 15.81 21.48 -10.99
N ASP A 39 16.15 21.42 -9.70
CA ASP A 39 17.49 21.64 -9.14
C ASP A 39 17.83 20.49 -8.19
N LYS A 40 18.54 19.46 -8.71
CA LYS A 40 18.96 18.27 -7.94
C LYS A 40 19.63 18.63 -6.60
N GLY A 41 20.45 19.69 -6.59
CA GLY A 41 21.18 20.15 -5.40
C GLY A 41 20.30 20.80 -4.33
N LYS A 42 19.13 21.34 -4.67
CA LYS A 42 18.13 21.86 -3.72
C LYS A 42 16.97 20.90 -3.47
N ARG A 43 16.90 19.78 -4.19
CA ARG A 43 15.79 18.82 -4.17
C ARG A 43 14.43 19.48 -4.45
N LEU A 44 14.41 20.44 -5.38
CA LEU A 44 13.20 21.12 -5.83
C LEU A 44 12.89 20.73 -7.28
N ALA A 45 11.60 20.49 -7.57
CA ALA A 45 11.12 20.28 -8.93
C ALA A 45 9.77 20.99 -9.17
N TYR A 46 9.45 21.28 -10.42
CA TYR A 46 8.15 21.70 -10.91
C TYR A 46 7.82 20.83 -12.13
N ILE A 47 6.61 20.30 -12.18
CA ILE A 47 6.13 19.49 -13.30
C ILE A 47 5.04 20.31 -14.01
N GLY A 48 4.94 20.21 -15.33
CA GLY A 48 3.85 20.87 -16.06
C GLY A 48 3.63 20.27 -17.43
N GLU A 49 2.41 20.41 -17.95
CA GLU A 49 2.10 20.21 -19.36
C GLU A 49 2.14 21.53 -20.15
N THR A 50 2.12 21.41 -21.49
CA THR A 50 1.75 22.47 -22.42
C THR A 50 1.60 21.94 -23.86
N THR A 51 0.90 22.69 -24.71
CA THR A 51 0.91 22.55 -26.17
C THR A 51 1.78 23.61 -26.87
N ASN A 52 2.42 24.53 -26.13
CA ASN A 52 3.42 25.47 -26.64
C ASN A 52 4.60 25.61 -25.65
N ILE A 53 5.67 24.88 -25.91
CA ILE A 53 6.79 24.75 -24.95
C ILE A 53 7.62 26.03 -24.83
N CYS A 54 7.79 26.77 -25.92
CA CYS A 54 8.55 28.02 -25.94
C CYS A 54 7.89 29.12 -25.11
N ASN A 55 6.57 29.33 -25.27
CA ASN A 55 5.82 30.29 -24.46
C ASN A 55 5.85 29.90 -22.98
N ARG A 56 5.65 28.62 -22.69
CA ARG A 56 5.57 28.08 -21.33
C ARG A 56 6.87 28.23 -20.54
N ILE A 57 8.01 27.92 -21.16
CA ILE A 57 9.33 28.12 -20.53
C ILE A 57 9.61 29.61 -20.30
N ASN A 58 9.10 30.51 -21.15
CA ASN A 58 9.25 31.97 -20.96
C ASN A 58 8.43 32.47 -19.75
N GLN A 59 7.19 31.97 -19.58
CA GLN A 59 6.41 32.20 -18.35
C GLN A 59 7.18 31.73 -17.11
N HIS A 60 7.76 30.52 -17.14
CA HIS A 60 8.54 29.97 -16.01
C HIS A 60 9.85 30.73 -15.75
N TRP A 61 10.51 31.24 -16.79
CA TRP A 61 11.74 32.03 -16.68
C TRP A 61 11.50 33.42 -16.08
N ASN A 62 10.31 34.00 -16.31
CA ASN A 62 9.92 35.28 -15.73
C ASN A 62 9.35 35.13 -14.30
N ASN A 63 8.95 33.93 -13.89
CA ASN A 63 8.51 33.62 -12.52
C ASN A 63 9.71 33.56 -11.52
N PRO A 64 9.79 34.42 -10.49
CA PRO A 64 10.94 34.48 -9.58
C PRO A 64 11.18 33.25 -8.69
N LYS A 65 10.18 32.35 -8.55
CA LYS A 65 10.31 31.06 -7.84
C LYS A 65 10.87 29.99 -8.80
N ARG A 66 10.27 29.86 -9.99
CA ARG A 66 10.62 28.83 -10.99
C ARG A 66 11.97 29.10 -11.70
N LYS A 67 12.35 30.37 -11.93
CA LYS A 67 13.66 30.80 -12.49
C LYS A 67 14.90 30.27 -11.75
N LYS A 68 14.76 29.82 -10.50
CA LYS A 68 15.87 29.35 -9.64
C LYS A 68 16.22 27.86 -9.82
N LEU A 69 15.52 27.17 -10.72
CA LEU A 69 15.78 25.79 -11.15
C LEU A 69 16.89 25.77 -12.23
N LYS A 70 17.43 24.59 -12.56
CA LYS A 70 18.68 24.45 -13.35
C LYS A 70 18.58 23.57 -14.58
N SER A 71 17.73 22.55 -14.55
CA SER A 71 17.53 21.59 -15.65
C SER A 71 16.06 21.50 -16.02
N ILE A 72 15.78 21.19 -17.28
CA ILE A 72 14.44 20.86 -17.76
C ILE A 72 14.50 19.58 -18.60
N HIS A 73 13.61 18.64 -18.28
CA HIS A 73 13.45 17.34 -18.94
C HIS A 73 12.11 17.36 -19.67
N ILE A 74 12.10 17.16 -20.99
CA ILE A 74 10.89 17.24 -21.81
C ILE A 74 10.53 15.83 -22.29
N ILE A 75 9.34 15.38 -21.91
CA ILE A 75 8.77 14.07 -22.22
C ILE A 75 7.84 14.24 -23.42
N HIS A 76 8.16 13.60 -24.53
CA HIS A 76 7.40 13.71 -25.78
C HIS A 76 7.14 12.33 -26.41
N ASN A 77 5.97 12.19 -27.04
CA ASN A 77 5.58 11.04 -27.84
C ASN A 77 4.65 11.54 -28.97
N PRO A 78 4.82 11.10 -30.23
CA PRO A 78 3.91 11.44 -31.34
C PRO A 78 2.43 11.05 -31.15
N ALA A 79 2.10 10.20 -30.17
CA ALA A 79 0.73 9.87 -29.81
C ALA A 79 0.09 10.83 -28.78
N PHE A 80 0.83 11.80 -28.23
CA PHE A 80 0.30 12.71 -27.21
C PHE A 80 -0.68 13.75 -27.77
N ASN A 81 -1.70 14.05 -26.97
CA ASN A 81 -2.70 15.11 -27.19
C ASN A 81 -3.00 15.79 -25.84
N LYS A 82 -3.75 16.90 -25.84
CA LYS A 82 -4.02 17.71 -24.62
C LYS A 82 -4.53 16.88 -23.44
N SER A 83 -5.48 15.96 -23.66
CA SER A 83 -6.05 15.12 -22.59
C SER A 83 -5.04 14.12 -22.02
N VAL A 84 -4.14 13.60 -22.86
CA VAL A 84 -3.06 12.69 -22.44
C VAL A 84 -2.03 13.41 -21.58
N ILE A 85 -1.60 14.61 -21.98
CA ILE A 85 -0.57 15.35 -21.23
C ILE A 85 -1.07 15.87 -19.89
N LEU A 86 -2.38 16.18 -19.76
CA LEU A 86 -3.01 16.49 -18.47
C LEU A 86 -3.02 15.28 -17.51
N ASP A 87 -3.41 14.08 -17.99
CA ASP A 87 -3.42 12.87 -17.14
C ASP A 87 -1.99 12.39 -16.82
N LEU A 88 -1.02 12.60 -17.73
CA LEU A 88 0.40 12.34 -17.50
C LEU A 88 1.01 13.35 -16.50
N GLU A 89 0.65 14.63 -16.56
CA GLU A 89 1.07 15.63 -15.57
C GLU A 89 0.52 15.26 -14.18
N ALA A 90 -0.79 15.02 -14.07
CA ALA A 90 -1.43 14.61 -12.82
C ALA A 90 -0.86 13.29 -12.27
N PHE A 91 -0.50 12.35 -13.14
CA PHE A 91 0.25 11.15 -12.77
C PHE A 91 1.63 11.52 -12.20
N LEU A 92 2.45 12.29 -12.92
CA LEU A 92 3.82 12.61 -12.51
C LEU A 92 3.86 13.47 -11.25
N ILE A 93 2.99 14.47 -11.07
CA ILE A 93 2.90 15.25 -9.82
C ILE A 93 2.63 14.30 -8.64
N LYS A 94 1.61 13.45 -8.75
CA LYS A 94 1.21 12.51 -7.69
C LYS A 94 2.32 11.52 -7.32
N TYR A 95 3.02 10.95 -8.30
CA TYR A 95 4.09 9.97 -8.04
C TYR A 95 5.42 10.62 -7.63
N ILE A 96 5.88 11.70 -8.28
CA ILE A 96 7.17 12.35 -7.97
C ILE A 96 7.14 13.06 -6.60
N ALA A 97 5.99 13.63 -6.20
CA ALA A 97 5.81 14.14 -4.82
C ALA A 97 5.96 13.03 -3.76
N SER A 98 5.78 11.77 -4.16
CA SER A 98 5.74 10.60 -3.28
C SER A 98 7.01 9.74 -3.35
N ASP A 99 7.83 9.90 -4.40
CA ASP A 99 9.20 9.37 -4.52
C ASP A 99 10.13 9.90 -3.41
N GLY A 100 9.78 11.03 -2.79
CA GLY A 100 10.50 11.62 -1.66
C GLY A 100 11.82 12.31 -2.04
N LYS A 101 12.31 12.13 -3.28
CA LYS A 101 13.50 12.80 -3.80
C LYS A 101 13.31 14.33 -3.88
N TYR A 102 12.16 14.80 -4.36
CA TYR A 102 11.90 16.23 -4.59
C TYR A 102 10.71 16.76 -3.81
N GLN A 103 10.82 18.00 -3.33
CA GLN A 103 9.68 18.82 -2.94
C GLN A 103 9.16 19.55 -4.19
N LEU A 104 7.92 19.27 -4.59
CA LEU A 104 7.32 19.92 -5.75
C LEU A 104 6.96 21.39 -5.49
N GLN A 105 7.03 22.21 -6.53
CA GLN A 105 6.56 23.60 -6.53
C GLN A 105 5.12 23.76 -7.03
N ASN A 106 4.44 22.68 -7.40
CA ASN A 106 3.05 22.67 -7.86
C ASN A 106 2.06 23.00 -6.73
N GLY A 107 0.95 23.67 -7.09
CA GLY A 107 -0.26 23.72 -6.27
C GLY A 107 -1.13 22.47 -6.49
N ASN A 108 -2.23 22.33 -5.75
CA ASN A 108 -3.12 21.17 -5.83
C ASN A 108 -4.51 21.43 -6.44
N GLY A 109 -4.95 22.69 -6.58
CA GLY A 109 -6.30 23.02 -7.06
C GLY A 109 -6.67 22.45 -8.43
N GLY A 110 -5.73 22.44 -9.38
CA GLY A 110 -5.96 22.06 -10.78
C GLY A 110 -5.84 20.58 -11.14
N GLN A 111 -5.74 19.64 -10.18
CA GLN A 111 -5.70 18.20 -10.50
C GLN A 111 -7.11 17.58 -10.63
N HIS A 112 -7.70 17.66 -11.83
CA HIS A 112 -9.02 17.09 -12.16
C HIS A 112 -8.91 15.68 -12.80
N PHE A 113 -9.99 14.92 -12.75
CA PHE A 113 -10.09 13.60 -13.40
C PHE A 113 -10.75 13.74 -14.77
N HIS A 114 -10.06 13.31 -15.84
CA HIS A 114 -10.58 13.39 -17.20
C HIS A 114 -10.79 12.01 -17.82
N HIS A 115 -11.99 11.77 -18.36
CA HIS A 115 -12.25 10.65 -19.28
C HIS A 115 -11.86 11.05 -20.71
N TYR A 116 -11.09 10.21 -21.39
CA TYR A 116 -10.71 10.42 -22.80
C TYR A 116 -10.42 9.09 -23.51
N TYR A 117 -10.41 9.13 -24.85
CA TYR A 117 -10.27 7.95 -25.71
C TYR A 117 -8.94 7.22 -25.49
N GLN A 118 -8.98 5.88 -25.44
CA GLN A 118 -7.82 5.00 -25.20
C GLN A 118 -7.01 5.27 -23.91
N ARG A 119 -7.56 5.96 -22.91
CA ARG A 119 -6.87 6.29 -21.64
C ARG A 119 -6.15 5.10 -20.98
N GLU A 120 -6.74 3.92 -20.99
CA GLU A 120 -6.08 2.71 -20.46
C GLU A 120 -4.83 2.26 -21.23
N GLU A 121 -4.70 2.56 -22.52
CA GLU A 121 -3.44 2.34 -23.26
C GLU A 121 -2.39 3.36 -22.81
N TYR A 122 -2.76 4.64 -22.70
CA TYR A 122 -1.84 5.69 -22.22
C TYR A 122 -1.38 5.44 -20.79
N GLN A 123 -2.24 4.96 -19.88
CA GLN A 123 -1.82 4.64 -18.50
C GLN A 123 -0.90 3.41 -18.39
N LYS A 124 -0.85 2.55 -19.43
CA LYS A 124 0.18 1.50 -19.54
C LYS A 124 1.52 2.12 -19.96
N GLU A 125 1.49 3.08 -20.88
CA GLU A 125 2.67 3.88 -21.28
C GLU A 125 3.21 4.73 -20.11
N PHE A 126 2.37 5.32 -19.25
CA PHE A 126 2.83 6.10 -18.09
C PHE A 126 3.72 5.28 -17.13
N LYS A 127 3.47 3.97 -17.02
CA LYS A 127 4.31 3.05 -16.23
C LYS A 127 5.66 2.75 -16.91
N TYR A 128 5.73 2.83 -18.24
CA TYR A 128 6.99 2.75 -18.99
C TYR A 128 7.79 4.06 -18.89
N ILE A 129 7.12 5.23 -19.02
CA ILE A 129 7.72 6.55 -18.81
C ILE A 129 8.40 6.66 -17.44
N TRP A 130 7.78 6.12 -16.38
CA TRP A 130 8.39 6.06 -15.06
C TRP A 130 9.74 5.32 -15.04
N GLN A 131 9.86 4.22 -15.80
CA GLN A 131 11.12 3.48 -15.90
C GLN A 131 12.19 4.24 -16.70
N ILE A 132 11.81 5.06 -17.69
CA ILE A 132 12.74 5.99 -18.35
C ILE A 132 13.21 7.07 -17.35
N LEU A 133 12.29 7.70 -16.61
CA LEU A 133 12.61 8.69 -15.57
C LEU A 133 13.53 8.12 -14.47
N LYS A 134 13.40 6.83 -14.16
CA LYS A 134 14.29 6.13 -13.22
C LYS A 134 15.69 5.94 -13.81
N LYS A 135 15.80 5.54 -15.09
CA LYS A 135 17.08 5.44 -15.83
C LYS A 135 17.81 6.78 -15.94
N HIS A 136 17.11 7.89 -16.21
CA HIS A 136 17.69 9.24 -16.25
C HIS A 136 18.04 9.80 -14.84
N ASN A 137 17.82 9.02 -13.77
CA ASN A 137 17.93 9.46 -12.38
C ASN A 137 17.20 10.80 -12.14
N ILE A 138 15.94 10.85 -12.57
CA ILE A 138 14.97 11.90 -12.23
C ILE A 138 14.12 11.43 -11.06
N VAL A 139 13.68 10.17 -11.04
CA VAL A 139 13.02 9.50 -9.89
C VAL A 139 13.93 8.41 -9.29
N THR A 140 13.53 7.77 -8.19
CA THR A 140 14.37 6.77 -7.49
C THR A 140 13.67 5.44 -7.20
N GLN A 141 12.41 5.46 -6.77
CA GLN A 141 11.66 4.28 -6.35
C GLN A 141 10.84 3.68 -7.50
N ASP A 142 10.42 2.41 -7.33
CA ASP A 142 9.43 1.81 -8.22
C ASP A 142 8.01 2.19 -7.81
N ILE A 143 7.11 2.30 -8.80
CA ILE A 143 5.68 2.61 -8.62
C ILE A 143 5.06 1.79 -7.48
N ARG A 144 5.31 0.47 -7.43
CA ARG A 144 4.76 -0.44 -6.39
C ARG A 144 5.23 -0.10 -4.97
N ILE A 145 6.42 0.50 -4.81
CA ILE A 145 6.93 0.94 -3.50
C ILE A 145 6.23 2.26 -3.12
N ILE A 146 6.12 3.18 -4.08
CA ILE A 146 5.45 4.47 -3.89
C ILE A 146 3.97 4.30 -3.56
N GLU A 147 3.22 3.48 -4.32
CA GLU A 147 1.78 3.20 -4.10
C GLU A 147 1.49 2.73 -2.66
N ASN A 148 2.43 2.01 -2.07
CA ASN A 148 2.33 1.47 -0.72
C ASN A 148 2.77 2.46 0.38
N SER A 149 3.41 3.58 0.04
CA SER A 149 3.96 4.56 0.99
C SER A 149 2.92 5.50 1.61
N ASP A 150 3.17 5.95 2.85
CA ASP A 150 2.38 6.98 3.53
C ASP A 150 2.32 8.30 2.73
N LEU A 151 3.42 8.69 2.07
CA LEU A 151 3.51 9.91 1.27
C LEU A 151 2.52 9.88 0.10
N PHE A 152 2.44 8.77 -0.63
CA PHE A 152 1.46 8.60 -1.71
C PHE A 152 0.04 8.50 -1.18
N LYS A 153 -0.17 7.70 -0.11
CA LYS A 153 -1.49 7.48 0.48
C LYS A 153 -2.15 8.78 0.97
N TYR A 154 -1.37 9.70 1.52
CA TYR A 154 -1.83 10.98 2.08
C TYR A 154 -1.34 12.23 1.32
N SER A 155 -0.97 12.09 0.05
CA SER A 155 -0.55 13.22 -0.80
C SER A 155 -1.70 14.20 -1.08
N PRO A 156 -1.51 15.53 -0.94
CA PRO A 156 -2.48 16.54 -1.36
C PRO A 156 -2.63 16.61 -2.88
N TYR A 157 -1.68 16.05 -3.65
CA TYR A 157 -1.70 16.02 -5.11
C TYR A 157 -2.46 14.80 -5.68
N LYS A 158 -3.36 14.22 -4.88
CA LYS A 158 -4.33 13.25 -5.36
C LYS A 158 -5.48 13.98 -6.04
N THR A 159 -5.71 13.63 -7.30
CA THR A 159 -6.93 13.97 -8.05
C THR A 159 -8.18 13.71 -7.21
N LEU A 160 -9.02 14.73 -7.00
CA LEU A 160 -10.29 14.59 -6.29
C LEU A 160 -11.34 13.91 -7.17
N THR A 161 -12.34 13.28 -6.56
CA THR A 161 -13.59 12.95 -7.26
C THR A 161 -14.40 14.21 -7.55
N GLU A 162 -15.34 14.16 -8.49
CA GLU A 162 -16.30 15.25 -8.69
C GLU A 162 -17.03 15.65 -7.40
N GLU A 163 -17.43 14.67 -6.57
CA GLU A 163 -18.11 14.93 -5.29
C GLU A 163 -17.20 15.72 -4.32
N GLN A 164 -15.95 15.27 -4.17
CA GLN A 164 -14.95 15.92 -3.33
C GLN A 164 -14.58 17.32 -3.86
N TYR A 165 -14.45 17.48 -5.18
CA TYR A 165 -14.22 18.77 -5.83
C TYR A 165 -15.39 19.74 -5.57
N LYS A 166 -16.63 19.31 -5.85
CA LYS A 166 -17.86 20.11 -5.65
C LYS A 166 -18.04 20.52 -4.18
N ILE A 167 -17.67 19.65 -3.23
CA ILE A 167 -17.64 19.99 -1.80
C ILE A 167 -16.55 21.00 -1.46
N THR A 168 -15.34 20.87 -2.04
CA THR A 168 -14.23 21.82 -1.81
C THR A 168 -14.58 23.21 -2.34
N TYR A 169 -15.14 23.28 -3.55
CA TYR A 169 -15.65 24.52 -4.14
C TYR A 169 -16.64 25.23 -3.20
N GLN A 170 -17.66 24.50 -2.73
CA GLN A 170 -18.65 25.06 -1.80
C GLN A 170 -18.03 25.48 -0.46
N ILE A 171 -17.07 24.72 0.07
CA ILE A 171 -16.35 25.07 1.29
C ILE A 171 -15.59 26.39 1.12
N ILE A 172 -14.83 26.57 0.03
CA ILE A 172 -14.05 27.78 -0.22
C ILE A 172 -14.96 29.00 -0.42
N GLU A 173 -15.99 28.90 -1.27
CA GLU A 173 -16.92 30.01 -1.53
C GLU A 173 -17.64 30.47 -0.26
N ARG A 174 -18.13 29.52 0.54
CA ARG A 174 -18.81 29.83 1.80
C ARG A 174 -17.83 30.39 2.84
N LEU A 175 -16.62 29.84 2.94
CA LEU A 175 -15.58 30.34 3.84
C LEU A 175 -15.16 31.78 3.51
N LYS A 176 -15.09 32.17 2.23
CA LYS A 176 -14.89 33.60 1.84
C LYS A 176 -15.99 34.48 2.42
N THR A 177 -17.26 34.07 2.26
CA THR A 177 -18.43 34.81 2.76
C THR A 177 -18.45 34.88 4.29
N ASP A 178 -18.09 33.80 4.98
CA ASP A 178 -18.03 33.81 6.45
C ASP A 178 -16.88 34.69 6.96
N LEU A 179 -15.71 34.66 6.30
CA LEU A 179 -14.55 35.48 6.64
C LEU A 179 -14.79 36.98 6.43
N SER A 180 -15.44 37.37 5.33
CA SER A 180 -15.74 38.78 5.05
C SER A 180 -16.79 39.37 6.01
N ASN A 181 -17.73 38.53 6.49
CA ASN A 181 -18.72 38.91 7.50
C ASN A 181 -18.25 38.66 8.95
N GLY A 182 -17.11 38.00 9.16
CA GLY A 182 -16.54 37.66 10.47
C GLY A 182 -17.33 36.62 11.27
N ILE A 183 -18.17 35.79 10.64
CA ILE A 183 -19.13 34.90 11.30
C ILE A 183 -18.50 33.52 11.59
N PRO A 184 -18.26 33.13 12.86
CA PRO A 184 -17.73 31.80 13.18
C PRO A 184 -18.72 30.69 12.75
N ARG A 185 -18.24 29.67 12.03
CA ARG A 185 -19.09 28.61 11.44
C ARG A 185 -18.51 27.21 11.58
N ILE A 186 -19.39 26.26 11.90
CA ILE A 186 -19.08 24.83 11.95
C ILE A 186 -19.52 24.19 10.63
N SER A 187 -18.59 23.52 9.95
CA SER A 187 -18.82 22.67 8.80
C SER A 187 -18.60 21.21 9.18
N ILE A 188 -19.49 20.32 8.74
CA ILE A 188 -19.38 18.87 8.98
C ILE A 188 -19.38 18.15 7.64
N ILE A 189 -18.30 17.43 7.37
CA ILE A 189 -18.11 16.58 6.20
C ILE A 189 -18.36 15.14 6.64
N ASP A 190 -19.60 14.71 6.50
CA ASP A 190 -20.14 13.41 6.95
C ASP A 190 -19.92 12.36 5.84
N GLY A 191 -19.20 11.27 6.13
CA GLY A 191 -18.97 10.21 5.12
C GLY A 191 -18.46 8.92 5.74
N GLY A 192 -18.68 7.80 5.05
CA GLY A 192 -18.23 6.47 5.52
C GLY A 192 -16.71 6.25 5.40
N ALA A 193 -16.26 5.06 5.80
CA ALA A 193 -14.86 4.67 5.71
C ALA A 193 -14.36 4.69 4.25
N GLY A 194 -13.13 5.15 4.02
CA GLY A 194 -12.49 5.12 2.70
C GLY A 194 -12.95 6.17 1.68
N THR A 195 -13.99 6.98 1.97
CA THR A 195 -14.52 8.07 1.12
C THR A 195 -13.55 9.26 0.88
N GLY A 196 -12.26 9.08 1.16
CA GLY A 196 -11.21 10.07 0.95
C GLY A 196 -11.17 11.22 1.96
N LYS A 197 -11.93 11.18 3.07
CA LYS A 197 -11.98 12.23 4.11
C LYS A 197 -10.64 12.89 4.42
N SER A 198 -9.64 12.12 4.84
CA SER A 198 -8.30 12.64 5.18
C SER A 198 -7.57 13.26 3.98
N ILE A 199 -7.74 12.70 2.78
CA ILE A 199 -7.15 13.25 1.55
C ILE A 199 -7.79 14.62 1.25
N LEU A 200 -9.12 14.73 1.35
CA LEU A 200 -9.85 15.97 1.16
C LEU A 200 -9.49 17.03 2.21
N GLY A 201 -9.29 16.64 3.48
CA GLY A 201 -8.81 17.53 4.53
C GLY A 201 -7.40 18.05 4.27
N ILE A 202 -6.46 17.18 3.88
CA ILE A 202 -5.07 17.56 3.58
C ILE A 202 -5.00 18.42 2.30
N PHE A 203 -5.82 18.10 1.30
CA PHE A 203 -6.01 18.90 0.09
C PHE A 203 -6.51 20.31 0.42
N LEU A 204 -7.57 20.42 1.25
CA LEU A 204 -8.14 21.70 1.69
C LEU A 204 -7.11 22.53 2.46
N LEU A 205 -6.34 21.92 3.37
CA LEU A 205 -5.26 22.62 4.07
C LEU A 205 -4.19 23.13 3.10
N LYS A 206 -3.72 22.29 2.17
CA LYS A 206 -2.70 22.69 1.18
C LYS A 206 -3.17 23.84 0.32
N LEU A 207 -4.42 23.80 -0.15
CA LEU A 207 -5.04 24.83 -0.97
C LEU A 207 -5.11 26.18 -0.23
N LEU A 208 -5.58 26.16 1.03
CA LEU A 208 -5.67 27.36 1.88
C LEU A 208 -4.27 27.93 2.20
N VAL A 209 -3.30 27.06 2.50
CA VAL A 209 -1.92 27.45 2.78
C VAL A 209 -1.23 28.01 1.54
N ASP A 210 -1.45 27.45 0.35
CA ASP A 210 -0.88 27.99 -0.89
C ASP A 210 -1.49 29.35 -1.24
N ALA A 211 -2.82 29.52 -1.16
CA ALA A 211 -3.49 30.79 -1.42
C ALA A 211 -2.98 31.93 -0.52
N GLN A 212 -2.63 31.64 0.74
CA GLN A 212 -2.01 32.61 1.65
C GLN A 212 -0.54 32.94 1.28
N ASN A 213 0.15 32.10 0.50
CA ASN A 213 1.59 32.21 0.19
C ASN A 213 1.93 32.48 -1.31
N GLU A 214 0.94 32.44 -2.21
CA GLU A 214 1.12 32.51 -3.66
C GLU A 214 0.24 33.62 -4.29
N THR A 215 0.50 34.89 -3.91
CA THR A 215 -0.18 36.12 -4.39
C THR A 215 -0.17 36.36 -5.91
N ASN A 216 0.45 35.49 -6.71
CA ASN A 216 0.42 35.50 -8.17
C ASN A 216 0.55 34.06 -8.69
N TRP A 217 -0.58 33.33 -8.72
CA TRP A 217 -0.75 32.27 -9.71
C TRP A 217 -0.93 32.95 -11.07
N ALA A 218 0.14 32.93 -11.87
CA ALA A 218 0.09 33.40 -13.24
C ALA A 218 -0.98 32.59 -14.00
N ILE A 219 -1.82 33.25 -14.78
CA ILE A 219 -2.92 32.59 -15.51
C ILE A 219 -2.32 31.60 -16.50
N GLU A 220 -2.48 30.30 -16.22
CA GLU A 220 -1.99 29.22 -17.07
C GLU A 220 -3.13 28.85 -18.05
N GLU A 221 -2.84 28.78 -19.34
CA GLU A 221 -3.88 28.87 -20.39
C GLU A 221 -4.83 27.66 -20.41
N ASN A 222 -6.14 27.96 -20.36
CA ASN A 222 -7.30 27.07 -20.59
C ASN A 222 -7.79 26.19 -19.42
N ASN A 223 -8.13 26.80 -18.27
CA ASN A 223 -9.34 26.46 -17.49
C ASN A 223 -9.61 27.52 -16.39
N LEU A 224 -10.15 28.68 -16.80
CA LEU A 224 -10.25 29.88 -15.96
C LEU A 224 -11.34 29.84 -14.85
N GLU A 225 -12.38 29.04 -15.01
CA GLU A 225 -13.57 29.06 -14.12
C GLU A 225 -13.63 27.91 -13.10
N GLU A 226 -12.77 26.88 -13.26
CA GLU A 226 -12.79 25.67 -12.40
C GLU A 226 -11.48 25.41 -11.62
N ASP A 227 -10.43 26.22 -11.73
CA ASP A 227 -9.26 26.02 -10.85
C ASP A 227 -9.54 26.49 -9.41
N LEU A 228 -9.64 25.53 -8.49
CA LEU A 228 -9.76 25.80 -7.05
C LEU A 228 -8.64 26.70 -6.50
N ASN A 229 -7.45 26.72 -7.13
CA ASN A 229 -6.39 27.67 -6.81
C ASN A 229 -6.89 29.12 -7.06
N LEU A 230 -7.30 29.44 -8.29
CA LEU A 230 -7.78 30.78 -8.67
C LEU A 230 -8.96 31.22 -7.78
N ILE A 231 -9.84 30.29 -7.45
CA ILE A 231 -10.96 30.52 -6.52
C ILE A 231 -10.43 30.84 -5.12
N ALA A 232 -9.52 30.03 -4.56
CA ALA A 232 -8.97 30.22 -3.21
C ALA A 232 -8.15 31.51 -3.05
N ASN A 233 -7.55 32.03 -4.12
CA ASN A 233 -6.74 33.27 -4.09
C ASN A 233 -7.48 34.54 -3.63
N GLY A 234 -8.82 34.52 -3.57
CA GLY A 234 -9.60 35.59 -2.94
C GLY A 234 -9.47 35.67 -1.41
N LEU A 235 -8.86 34.67 -0.76
CA LEU A 235 -8.71 34.58 0.70
C LEU A 235 -7.50 35.38 1.21
N ASN A 236 -7.52 36.70 1.01
CA ASN A 236 -6.44 37.62 1.40
C ASN A 236 -6.40 37.90 2.92
N TYR A 237 -6.16 36.84 3.72
CA TYR A 237 -6.08 36.88 5.17
C TYR A 237 -4.89 36.06 5.68
N ASN A 238 -4.16 36.58 6.68
CA ASN A 238 -3.13 35.83 7.40
C ASN A 238 -3.79 35.01 8.53
N LEU A 239 -4.14 33.75 8.27
CA LEU A 239 -4.97 32.94 9.16
C LEU A 239 -4.13 31.92 9.96
N LYS A 240 -4.41 31.80 11.27
CA LYS A 240 -3.81 30.78 12.12
C LYS A 240 -4.52 29.43 11.89
N MET A 241 -4.00 28.65 10.94
CA MET A 241 -4.55 27.35 10.54
C MET A 241 -3.99 26.17 11.38
N GLY A 242 -4.74 25.06 11.46
CA GLY A 242 -4.29 23.81 12.07
C GLY A 242 -5.05 22.57 11.60
N TYR A 243 -4.40 21.41 11.65
CA TYR A 243 -4.92 20.10 11.25
C TYR A 243 -4.93 19.16 12.46
N VAL A 244 -6.09 19.01 13.08
CA VAL A 244 -6.28 18.23 14.31
C VAL A 244 -6.57 16.78 13.97
N VAL A 245 -5.82 15.86 14.58
CA VAL A 245 -6.02 14.41 14.45
C VAL A 245 -5.99 13.83 15.86
N PRO A 246 -7.07 13.23 16.40
CA PRO A 246 -7.09 12.68 17.76
C PRO A 246 -6.12 11.51 17.98
N MET A 247 -5.83 10.72 16.93
CA MET A 247 -5.02 9.51 17.01
C MET A 247 -3.51 9.74 16.92
N GLN A 248 -2.74 9.20 17.88
CA GLN A 248 -1.28 9.43 17.97
C GLN A 248 -0.49 8.82 16.80
N ASN A 249 -0.82 7.59 16.37
CA ASN A 249 -0.09 6.94 15.27
C ASN A 249 -0.32 7.68 13.95
N PHE A 250 -1.56 8.04 13.63
CA PHE A 250 -1.87 8.80 12.43
C PHE A 250 -1.25 10.22 12.45
N ARG A 251 -1.23 10.90 13.61
CA ARG A 251 -0.44 12.14 13.79
C ARG A 251 1.04 11.97 13.44
N LYS A 252 1.68 10.86 13.86
CA LYS A 252 3.10 10.59 13.54
C LYS A 252 3.30 10.44 12.03
N THR A 253 2.43 9.69 11.34
CA THR A 253 2.44 9.55 9.88
C THR A 253 2.26 10.90 9.19
N LEU A 254 1.22 11.67 9.54
CA LEU A 254 0.98 12.97 8.89
C LEU A 254 2.09 14.00 9.16
N LYS A 255 2.77 13.95 10.33
CA LYS A 255 3.99 14.76 10.55
C LYS A 255 5.17 14.35 9.67
N LYS A 256 5.30 13.07 9.28
CA LYS A 256 6.26 12.66 8.22
C LYS A 256 5.84 13.22 6.86
N VAL A 257 4.56 13.07 6.50
CA VAL A 257 4.00 13.49 5.20
C VAL A 257 4.14 15.00 4.99
N PHE A 258 3.73 15.81 5.97
CA PHE A 258 3.80 17.28 5.89
C PHE A 258 5.26 17.79 5.80
N LYS A 259 6.26 17.06 6.31
CA LYS A 259 7.68 17.39 6.12
C LYS A 259 8.15 17.23 4.67
N GLY A 260 7.50 16.35 3.90
CA GLY A 260 7.78 16.13 2.48
C GLY A 260 7.14 17.16 1.54
N ILE A 261 6.12 17.89 2.01
CA ILE A 261 5.29 18.77 1.17
C ILE A 261 5.69 20.23 1.37
N LYS A 262 6.14 20.87 0.28
CA LYS A 262 6.42 22.32 0.25
C LYS A 262 5.20 23.12 0.73
N GLY A 263 5.41 24.07 1.64
CA GLY A 263 4.37 24.93 2.22
C GLY A 263 3.73 24.40 3.50
N LEU A 264 3.63 23.07 3.67
CA LEU A 264 3.14 22.47 4.91
C LEU A 264 4.25 22.37 5.97
N SER A 265 3.85 22.25 7.24
CA SER A 265 4.75 22.10 8.38
C SER A 265 4.26 21.02 9.34
N PRO A 266 5.13 20.15 9.88
CA PRO A 266 4.77 19.20 10.95
C PRO A 266 4.17 19.84 12.20
N ASN A 267 4.32 21.15 12.40
CA ASN A 267 3.70 21.89 13.50
C ASN A 267 2.23 22.23 13.25
N MET A 268 1.75 22.16 12.00
CA MET A 268 0.32 22.28 11.66
C MET A 268 -0.47 21.04 12.07
N VAL A 269 0.17 19.88 12.25
CA VAL A 269 -0.49 18.63 12.69
C VAL A 269 -0.59 18.62 14.21
N LEU A 270 -1.80 18.75 14.74
CA LEU A 270 -2.09 18.97 16.15
C LEU A 270 -2.82 17.78 16.77
N SER A 271 -2.60 17.56 18.06
CA SER A 271 -3.55 16.86 18.93
C SER A 271 -4.58 17.85 19.49
N PRO A 272 -5.75 17.37 19.96
CA PRO A 272 -6.70 18.23 20.67
C PRO A 272 -6.09 18.87 21.94
N ALA A 273 -5.14 18.21 22.57
CA ALA A 273 -4.38 18.76 23.69
C ALA A 273 -3.50 19.95 23.29
N ASP A 274 -2.90 19.94 22.09
CA ASP A 274 -2.12 21.07 21.58
C ASP A 274 -3.04 22.28 21.28
N VAL A 275 -4.25 22.03 20.78
CA VAL A 275 -5.28 23.07 20.56
C VAL A 275 -5.74 23.69 21.89
N ALA A 276 -6.00 22.87 22.91
CA ALA A 276 -6.37 23.34 24.24
C ALA A 276 -5.26 24.18 24.90
N ASN A 277 -4.01 23.76 24.75
CA ASN A 277 -2.83 24.42 25.30
C ASN A 277 -2.39 25.69 24.52
N SER A 278 -2.78 25.83 23.25
CA SER A 278 -2.42 26.98 22.40
C SER A 278 -2.96 28.28 23.01
N GLN A 279 -2.15 29.34 23.10
CA GLN A 279 -2.56 30.59 23.75
C GLN A 279 -3.71 31.27 23.00
N ASP A 280 -3.41 31.80 21.81
CA ASP A 280 -4.38 32.37 20.88
C ASP A 280 -5.24 31.31 20.19
N LYS A 281 -6.49 31.66 19.90
CA LYS A 281 -7.40 30.81 19.12
C LYS A 281 -6.88 30.64 17.69
N TYR A 282 -7.17 29.48 17.09
CA TYR A 282 -7.00 29.27 15.65
C TYR A 282 -8.12 29.96 14.88
N ASP A 283 -7.83 30.42 13.67
CA ASP A 283 -8.88 30.89 12.77
C ASP A 283 -9.56 29.68 12.13
N ILE A 284 -8.77 28.82 11.47
CA ILE A 284 -9.25 27.60 10.82
C ILE A 284 -8.70 26.38 11.56
N LEU A 285 -9.57 25.46 11.96
CA LEU A 285 -9.19 24.09 12.27
C LEU A 285 -9.89 23.12 11.33
N ILE A 286 -9.10 22.24 10.71
CA ILE A 286 -9.57 21.03 10.05
C ILE A 286 -9.39 19.89 11.06
N ILE A 287 -10.44 19.11 11.32
CA ILE A 287 -10.47 18.06 12.33
C ILE A 287 -10.78 16.72 11.64
N ASP A 288 -9.74 15.91 11.48
CA ASP A 288 -9.80 14.61 10.83
C ASP A 288 -9.98 13.47 11.85
N GLU A 289 -10.61 12.37 11.43
CA GLU A 289 -11.12 11.30 12.30
C GLU A 289 -11.91 11.88 13.51
N SER A 290 -12.76 12.90 13.28
CA SER A 290 -13.32 13.73 14.36
C SER A 290 -14.22 12.98 15.35
N HIS A 291 -14.79 11.85 14.94
CA HIS A 291 -15.49 10.91 15.82
C HIS A 291 -14.59 10.32 16.93
N ARG A 292 -13.26 10.35 16.75
CA ARG A 292 -12.24 9.90 17.73
C ARG A 292 -11.80 11.01 18.71
N LEU A 293 -12.38 12.22 18.64
CA LEU A 293 -12.23 13.23 19.69
C LEU A 293 -12.69 12.64 21.01
N ARG A 294 -11.92 12.82 22.08
CA ARG A 294 -12.14 12.04 23.31
C ARG A 294 -13.09 12.71 24.30
N GLN A 295 -13.84 11.90 25.03
CA GLN A 295 -14.50 12.26 26.28
C GLN A 295 -13.77 11.67 27.50
N ARG A 296 -14.19 12.05 28.71
CA ARG A 296 -13.50 11.73 29.97
C ARG A 296 -13.76 10.30 30.49
N TYR A 297 -13.75 9.32 29.58
CA TYR A 297 -13.95 7.89 29.84
C TYR A 297 -12.89 7.04 29.12
N GLY A 298 -12.58 5.86 29.65
CA GLY A 298 -11.66 4.88 29.03
C GLY A 298 -10.20 5.34 28.83
N LEU A 299 -9.80 6.52 29.34
CA LEU A 299 -8.44 7.05 29.18
C LEU A 299 -7.37 6.08 29.73
N ALA A 300 -6.17 6.12 29.15
CA ALA A 300 -5.15 5.08 29.33
C ALA A 300 -4.66 4.97 30.79
N SER A 301 -4.17 6.07 31.37
CA SER A 301 -3.60 6.14 32.71
C SER A 301 -4.34 7.12 33.64
N PRO A 302 -4.15 7.05 34.97
CA PRO A 302 -4.58 8.09 35.90
C PRO A 302 -3.97 9.47 35.60
N GLY A 303 -2.79 9.52 34.97
CA GLY A 303 -2.15 10.75 34.51
C GLY A 303 -2.93 11.42 33.38
N ASP A 304 -3.48 10.64 32.43
CA ASP A 304 -4.35 11.15 31.37
C ASP A 304 -5.59 11.83 31.93
N TYR A 305 -6.23 11.25 32.95
CA TYR A 305 -7.39 11.87 33.60
C TYR A 305 -7.04 13.24 34.21
N LYS A 306 -5.94 13.34 34.97
CA LYS A 306 -5.47 14.63 35.51
C LYS A 306 -5.15 15.64 34.40
N ALA A 307 -4.47 15.20 33.34
CA ALA A 307 -4.10 16.05 32.21
C ALA A 307 -5.29 16.48 31.32
N PHE A 308 -6.43 15.78 31.44
CA PHE A 308 -7.70 16.07 30.78
C PHE A 308 -8.54 17.02 31.65
N ASP A 309 -8.69 16.73 32.95
CA ASP A 309 -9.37 17.58 33.93
C ASP A 309 -8.73 18.98 33.96
N HIS A 310 -7.41 19.08 34.01
CA HIS A 310 -6.69 20.35 34.03
C HIS A 310 -6.97 21.23 32.78
N LYS A 311 -7.21 20.62 31.61
CA LYS A 311 -7.63 21.35 30.39
C LYS A 311 -9.08 21.81 30.47
N ASN A 312 -9.96 20.97 31.00
CA ASN A 312 -11.34 21.35 31.28
C ASN A 312 -11.45 22.45 32.36
N GLU A 313 -10.49 22.53 33.29
CA GLU A 313 -10.37 23.62 34.27
C GLU A 313 -9.89 24.92 33.61
N ILE A 314 -8.75 24.89 32.90
CA ILE A 314 -8.22 26.04 32.13
C ILE A 314 -9.26 26.60 31.14
N LEU A 315 -10.02 25.72 30.49
CA LEU A 315 -11.06 26.10 29.53
C LEU A 315 -12.42 26.40 30.17
N GLY A 316 -12.59 26.24 31.49
CA GLY A 316 -13.86 26.50 32.18
C GLY A 316 -15.04 25.66 31.65
N LEU A 317 -14.81 24.36 31.46
CA LEU A 317 -15.76 23.37 30.92
C LEU A 317 -16.22 22.34 31.98
N GLY A 318 -15.48 22.22 33.08
CA GLY A 318 -15.75 21.25 34.14
C GLY A 318 -15.59 19.79 33.70
N LYS A 319 -15.85 18.84 34.61
CA LYS A 319 -15.52 17.40 34.41
C LYS A 319 -16.31 16.70 33.28
N LYS A 320 -17.32 17.34 32.69
CA LYS A 320 -18.09 16.84 31.53
C LYS A 320 -17.60 17.38 30.17
N GLY A 321 -16.72 18.38 30.14
CA GLY A 321 -16.16 18.89 28.88
C GLY A 321 -15.41 17.80 28.11
N THR A 322 -15.48 17.82 26.78
CA THR A 322 -14.80 16.85 25.90
C THR A 322 -13.80 17.54 24.97
N GLU A 323 -12.95 16.77 24.28
CA GLU A 323 -12.00 17.33 23.30
C GLU A 323 -12.72 18.09 22.17
N LEU A 324 -13.98 17.77 21.88
CA LEU A 324 -14.83 18.56 20.99
C LEU A 324 -15.04 19.98 21.53
N ASP A 325 -15.38 20.15 22.82
CA ASP A 325 -15.52 21.49 23.42
C ASP A 325 -14.20 22.28 23.38
N TRP A 326 -13.05 21.60 23.45
CA TRP A 326 -11.74 22.23 23.32
C TRP A 326 -11.58 22.84 21.92
N ILE A 327 -11.96 22.10 20.86
CA ILE A 327 -11.98 22.61 19.48
C ILE A 327 -12.97 23.78 19.35
N LEU A 328 -14.22 23.60 19.80
CA LEU A 328 -15.27 24.61 19.73
C LEU A 328 -14.84 25.93 20.39
N LYS A 329 -14.15 25.86 21.54
CA LYS A 329 -13.76 27.06 22.32
C LYS A 329 -12.50 27.75 21.79
N LYS A 330 -11.56 27.02 21.17
CA LYS A 330 -10.26 27.51 20.69
C LYS A 330 -10.17 27.76 19.16
N SER A 331 -11.29 27.75 18.42
CA SER A 331 -11.26 28.06 16.97
C SER A 331 -12.51 28.78 16.44
N LYS A 332 -12.41 29.45 15.27
CA LYS A 332 -13.52 30.21 14.64
C LYS A 332 -14.24 29.41 13.53
N TYR A 333 -13.49 28.90 12.57
CA TYR A 333 -13.97 28.16 11.40
C TYR A 333 -13.51 26.71 11.51
N GLN A 334 -14.45 25.78 11.47
CA GLN A 334 -14.22 24.41 11.93
C GLN A 334 -14.72 23.40 10.89
N PHE A 335 -13.83 22.53 10.40
CA PHE A 335 -14.14 21.54 9.38
C PHE A 335 -13.99 20.13 9.98
N PHE A 336 -15.08 19.59 10.52
CA PHE A 336 -15.11 18.25 11.10
C PHE A 336 -15.34 17.19 10.02
N PHE A 337 -14.32 16.40 9.74
CA PHE A 337 -14.43 15.19 8.93
C PHE A 337 -14.94 14.06 9.82
N TYR A 338 -16.21 13.71 9.65
CA TYR A 338 -16.98 12.87 10.57
C TYR A 338 -17.30 11.51 9.94
N ASP A 339 -17.46 10.50 10.79
CA ASP A 339 -17.85 9.15 10.41
C ASP A 339 -18.68 8.55 11.54
N SER A 340 -20.00 8.45 11.33
CA SER A 340 -20.91 7.90 12.32
C SER A 340 -20.76 6.39 12.52
N GLY A 341 -20.13 5.68 11.59
CA GLY A 341 -19.92 4.23 11.64
C GLY A 341 -18.64 3.79 12.35
N GLN A 342 -17.68 4.70 12.59
CA GLN A 342 -16.35 4.35 13.13
C GLN A 342 -16.13 4.73 14.61
N SER A 343 -17.15 5.20 15.34
CA SER A 343 -17.11 5.25 16.81
C SER A 343 -17.08 3.83 17.38
N ILE A 344 -16.03 3.47 18.13
CA ILE A 344 -15.72 2.09 18.56
C ILE A 344 -15.28 1.97 20.03
N LYS A 345 -15.23 3.05 20.80
CA LYS A 345 -14.84 3.03 22.24
C LYS A 345 -15.67 4.02 23.07
N PRO A 346 -15.89 3.76 24.38
CA PRO A 346 -16.44 4.74 25.33
C PRO A 346 -15.62 6.03 25.46
N THR A 347 -14.35 5.99 25.06
CA THR A 347 -13.49 7.18 25.00
C THR A 347 -13.84 8.10 23.84
N ASP A 348 -14.44 7.59 22.76
CA ASP A 348 -14.89 8.41 21.63
C ASP A 348 -16.03 9.34 22.08
N VAL A 349 -16.07 10.57 21.56
CA VAL A 349 -17.13 11.53 21.88
C VAL A 349 -18.49 11.00 21.44
N ASP A 350 -19.50 11.26 22.27
CA ASP A 350 -20.85 10.75 22.05
C ASP A 350 -21.40 11.14 20.66
N PRO A 351 -21.87 10.19 19.83
CA PRO A 351 -22.51 10.48 18.55
C PRO A 351 -23.69 11.47 18.63
N GLU A 352 -24.40 11.55 19.76
CA GLU A 352 -25.45 12.55 19.98
C GLU A 352 -24.92 13.98 19.86
N ARG A 353 -23.67 14.23 20.29
CA ARG A 353 -23.05 15.56 20.19
C ARG A 353 -22.87 16.00 18.74
N PHE A 354 -22.48 15.07 17.86
CA PHE A 354 -22.42 15.34 16.42
C PHE A 354 -23.80 15.40 15.78
N PHE A 355 -24.77 14.60 16.23
CA PHE A 355 -26.17 14.71 15.80
C PHE A 355 -26.74 16.11 16.09
N LEU A 356 -26.56 16.64 17.29
CA LEU A 356 -27.00 18.00 17.66
C LEU A 356 -26.32 19.08 16.79
N LEU A 357 -25.02 18.95 16.50
CA LEU A 357 -24.33 19.85 15.57
C LEU A 357 -24.83 19.72 14.11
N LEU A 358 -25.28 18.53 13.69
CA LEU A 358 -25.86 18.27 12.36
C LEU A 358 -27.31 18.78 12.22
N GLN A 359 -28.05 18.96 13.31
CA GLN A 359 -29.42 19.51 13.31
C GLN A 359 -29.44 21.06 13.34
N ASN A 360 -28.35 21.72 13.74
CA ASN A 360 -28.28 23.17 13.80
C ASN A 360 -28.21 23.79 12.39
N LYS A 361 -29.24 24.55 12.00
CA LYS A 361 -29.37 25.19 10.68
C LYS A 361 -28.27 26.21 10.34
N HIS A 362 -27.53 26.71 11.34
CA HIS A 362 -26.38 27.59 11.13
C HIS A 362 -25.10 26.84 10.76
N ASN A 363 -25.05 25.51 10.95
CA ASN A 363 -23.92 24.66 10.63
C ASN A 363 -24.03 24.11 9.20
N TYR A 364 -22.91 24.05 8.48
CA TYR A 364 -22.90 23.73 7.05
C TYR A 364 -22.57 22.25 6.82
N LYS A 365 -23.60 21.43 6.54
CA LYS A 365 -23.46 19.99 6.28
C LYS A 365 -23.03 19.71 4.84
N TYR A 366 -22.04 18.83 4.69
CA TYR A 366 -21.63 18.17 3.44
C TYR A 366 -21.69 16.66 3.63
N LYS A 367 -21.90 15.90 2.55
CA LYS A 367 -21.91 14.43 2.58
C LYS A 367 -20.97 13.87 1.53
N LEU A 368 -20.08 12.96 1.91
CA LEU A 368 -19.27 12.15 1.00
C LEU A 368 -19.89 10.75 0.91
N THR A 369 -20.21 10.32 -0.32
CA THR A 369 -20.85 9.04 -0.62
C THR A 369 -20.00 8.15 -1.54
N SER A 370 -18.97 8.68 -2.20
CA SER A 370 -18.11 7.93 -3.11
C SER A 370 -17.06 7.12 -2.33
N GLN A 371 -17.20 5.79 -2.25
CA GLN A 371 -16.09 4.92 -1.79
C GLN A 371 -14.94 4.93 -2.81
N LEU A 372 -13.71 5.05 -2.31
CA LEU A 372 -12.46 5.02 -3.09
C LEU A 372 -11.49 3.91 -2.66
N ARG A 373 -11.76 3.23 -1.54
CA ARG A 373 -10.90 2.20 -0.94
C ARG A 373 -11.13 0.82 -1.56
N CYS A 374 -12.35 0.30 -1.42
CA CYS A 374 -12.67 -1.08 -1.77
C CYS A 374 -13.15 -1.19 -3.23
N LYS A 375 -12.60 -2.13 -4.02
CA LYS A 375 -13.10 -2.43 -5.38
C LYS A 375 -14.54 -2.99 -5.40
N GLY A 376 -15.02 -3.50 -4.27
CA GLY A 376 -16.44 -3.85 -4.07
C GLY A 376 -17.38 -2.64 -3.93
N GLY A 377 -16.82 -1.41 -3.91
CA GLY A 377 -17.58 -0.16 -3.93
C GLY A 377 -18.47 0.07 -2.72
N ASN A 378 -19.50 0.91 -2.92
CA ASN A 378 -20.54 1.17 -1.92
C ASN A 378 -21.41 -0.06 -1.64
N ASP A 379 -21.63 -0.90 -2.65
CA ASP A 379 -22.48 -2.08 -2.53
C ASP A 379 -21.90 -3.09 -1.54
N TYR A 380 -20.59 -3.31 -1.55
CA TYR A 380 -19.91 -4.16 -0.56
C TYR A 380 -20.05 -3.64 0.88
N ILE A 381 -19.86 -2.33 1.08
CA ILE A 381 -20.04 -1.67 2.38
C ILE A 381 -21.47 -1.89 2.89
N GLN A 382 -22.46 -1.54 2.07
CA GLN A 382 -23.86 -1.66 2.43
C GLN A 382 -24.26 -3.12 2.67
N TYR A 383 -23.66 -4.06 1.93
CA TYR A 383 -23.85 -5.50 2.09
C TYR A 383 -23.31 -6.02 3.44
N ILE A 384 -22.05 -5.69 3.79
CA ILE A 384 -21.47 -6.03 5.10
C ILE A 384 -22.30 -5.42 6.24
N GLN A 385 -22.68 -4.15 6.12
CA GLN A 385 -23.51 -3.48 7.12
C GLN A 385 -24.92 -4.08 7.22
N ASN A 386 -25.50 -4.57 6.12
CA ASN A 386 -26.79 -5.27 6.14
C ASN A 386 -26.69 -6.64 6.81
N ILE A 387 -25.61 -7.40 6.57
CA ILE A 387 -25.37 -8.71 7.20
C ILE A 387 -25.15 -8.54 8.70
N LEU A 388 -24.26 -7.62 9.11
CA LEU A 388 -23.99 -7.35 10.53
C LEU A 388 -25.20 -6.74 11.27
N ASN A 389 -26.24 -6.29 10.56
CA ASN A 389 -27.50 -5.81 11.13
C ASN A 389 -28.71 -6.74 10.86
N CYS A 390 -28.49 -7.95 10.38
CA CYS A 390 -29.56 -8.95 10.13
C CYS A 390 -30.66 -8.46 9.17
N LYS A 391 -30.27 -7.59 8.21
CA LYS A 391 -31.15 -6.99 7.18
C LYS A 391 -30.93 -7.55 5.77
N GLN A 392 -29.80 -8.22 5.53
CA GLN A 392 -29.51 -8.78 4.20
C GLN A 392 -30.41 -9.99 3.91
N LYS A 393 -31.01 -10.03 2.72
CA LYS A 393 -31.99 -11.07 2.31
C LYS A 393 -31.45 -12.09 1.31
N SER A 394 -30.46 -11.70 0.51
CA SER A 394 -29.94 -12.50 -0.60
C SER A 394 -28.43 -12.34 -0.71
N LYS A 395 -27.79 -13.32 -1.35
CA LYS A 395 -26.36 -13.29 -1.64
C LYS A 395 -26.04 -12.35 -2.81
N ILE A 396 -24.98 -11.56 -2.66
CA ILE A 396 -24.43 -10.69 -3.70
C ILE A 396 -22.99 -11.14 -4.00
N THR A 397 -22.58 -11.01 -5.27
CA THR A 397 -21.23 -11.31 -5.76
C THR A 397 -20.62 -10.07 -6.42
N PHE A 398 -19.37 -9.75 -6.08
CA PHE A 398 -18.69 -8.54 -6.55
C PHE A 398 -17.68 -8.92 -7.63
N LYS A 399 -17.82 -8.38 -8.84
CA LYS A 399 -17.01 -8.78 -10.01
C LYS A 399 -15.51 -8.48 -9.84
N GLU A 400 -15.18 -7.41 -9.13
CA GLU A 400 -13.81 -6.89 -9.00
C GLU A 400 -13.26 -7.00 -7.57
N TYR A 401 -13.92 -7.79 -6.70
CA TYR A 401 -13.57 -7.92 -5.29
C TYR A 401 -13.65 -9.37 -4.81
N ASP A 402 -12.51 -9.93 -4.39
CA ASP A 402 -12.39 -11.33 -4.01
C ASP A 402 -12.84 -11.55 -2.55
N LEU A 403 -14.07 -12.02 -2.40
CA LEU A 403 -14.77 -12.13 -1.12
C LEU A 403 -15.08 -13.60 -0.81
N LYS A 404 -14.51 -14.15 0.27
CA LYS A 404 -14.58 -15.58 0.61
C LYS A 404 -14.79 -15.81 2.11
N LEU A 405 -15.57 -16.82 2.46
CA LEU A 405 -15.73 -17.35 3.81
C LEU A 405 -15.10 -18.75 3.87
N TYR A 406 -14.10 -18.94 4.73
CA TYR A 406 -13.39 -20.21 4.89
C TYR A 406 -13.99 -21.03 6.04
N GLU A 407 -14.06 -22.35 5.85
CA GLU A 407 -14.47 -23.28 6.92
C GLU A 407 -13.32 -23.64 7.88
N ASP A 408 -12.07 -23.36 7.50
CA ASP A 408 -10.89 -23.47 8.36
C ASP A 408 -10.07 -22.16 8.40
N VAL A 409 -9.39 -21.92 9.52
CA VAL A 409 -8.61 -20.71 9.80
C VAL A 409 -7.22 -20.74 9.18
N ASP A 410 -6.57 -21.90 9.12
CA ASP A 410 -5.21 -22.01 8.60
C ASP A 410 -5.19 -22.04 7.06
N ASP A 411 -6.23 -22.59 6.43
CA ASP A 411 -6.44 -22.41 4.98
C ASP A 411 -6.64 -20.92 4.61
N MET A 412 -7.37 -20.16 5.43
CA MET A 412 -7.53 -18.71 5.22
C MET A 412 -6.18 -17.97 5.38
N ILE A 413 -5.46 -18.25 6.47
CA ILE A 413 -4.16 -17.62 6.78
C ILE A 413 -3.11 -18.01 5.72
N SER A 414 -3.12 -19.26 5.27
CA SER A 414 -2.30 -19.76 4.15
C SER A 414 -2.51 -18.94 2.88
N GLU A 415 -3.77 -18.69 2.50
CA GLU A 415 -4.08 -17.93 1.29
C GLU A 415 -3.69 -16.45 1.41
N ILE A 416 -3.86 -15.82 2.59
CA ILE A 416 -3.35 -14.46 2.85
C ILE A 416 -1.82 -14.41 2.76
N LYS A 417 -1.11 -15.46 3.16
CA LYS A 417 0.35 -15.57 2.96
C LYS A 417 0.73 -15.69 1.48
N LYS A 418 -0.05 -16.39 0.65
CA LYS A 418 0.15 -16.41 -0.82
C LYS A 418 -0.09 -15.04 -1.44
N LYS A 419 -1.23 -14.40 -1.14
CA LYS A 419 -1.57 -13.06 -1.64
C LYS A 419 -0.54 -12.00 -1.22
N ASN A 420 0.05 -12.11 -0.02
CA ASN A 420 1.18 -11.25 0.36
C ASN A 420 2.46 -11.48 -0.48
N LYS A 421 2.70 -12.67 -1.05
CA LYS A 421 3.79 -12.88 -2.02
C LYS A 421 3.46 -12.28 -3.39
N GLU A 422 2.20 -12.35 -3.82
CA GLU A 422 1.73 -11.86 -5.13
C GLU A 422 1.69 -10.32 -5.22
N VAL A 423 0.99 -9.67 -4.28
CA VAL A 423 0.69 -8.22 -4.31
C VAL A 423 1.26 -7.44 -3.11
N GLY A 424 1.81 -8.13 -2.11
CA GLY A 424 2.28 -7.50 -0.87
C GLY A 424 1.14 -6.98 0.02
N LEU A 425 1.50 -6.47 1.20
CA LEU A 425 0.61 -5.71 2.09
C LEU A 425 -0.74 -6.38 2.42
N CYS A 426 -0.75 -7.71 2.53
CA CYS A 426 -1.91 -8.49 2.98
C CYS A 426 -1.71 -8.96 4.43
N ARG A 427 -2.71 -8.86 5.31
CA ARG A 427 -2.55 -9.17 6.74
C ARG A 427 -3.78 -9.87 7.33
N ASN A 428 -3.56 -10.63 8.39
CA ASN A 428 -4.62 -11.24 9.19
C ASN A 428 -4.99 -10.32 10.37
N ILE A 429 -6.28 -10.22 10.68
CA ILE A 429 -6.85 -9.36 11.72
C ILE A 429 -7.93 -10.16 12.45
N ALA A 430 -8.01 -10.01 13.78
CA ALA A 430 -9.07 -10.64 14.57
C ALA A 430 -9.81 -9.64 15.47
N GLY A 431 -11.03 -10.00 15.86
CA GLY A 431 -11.72 -9.37 16.99
C GLY A 431 -10.98 -9.62 18.30
N TYR A 432 -11.10 -8.67 19.24
CA TYR A 432 -10.25 -8.61 20.43
C TYR A 432 -10.75 -9.59 21.52
N ALA A 433 -10.59 -10.89 21.28
CA ALA A 433 -11.23 -11.97 22.06
C ALA A 433 -10.27 -12.88 22.85
N TRP A 434 -8.97 -12.76 22.64
CA TRP A 434 -7.92 -13.58 23.27
C TRP A 434 -7.00 -12.74 24.16
N ASP A 435 -6.45 -13.34 25.20
CA ASP A 435 -5.49 -12.69 26.11
C ASP A 435 -4.10 -12.60 25.47
N TRP A 436 -3.39 -11.51 25.73
CA TRP A 436 -2.16 -11.13 25.04
C TRP A 436 -0.92 -11.47 25.90
N LYS A 437 -0.63 -12.76 26.00
CA LYS A 437 0.48 -13.38 26.74
C LYS A 437 1.86 -13.00 26.18
N THR A 438 1.94 -12.72 24.87
CA THR A 438 3.17 -12.31 24.18
C THR A 438 3.50 -10.82 24.33
N LYS A 439 2.62 -10.01 24.94
CA LYS A 439 2.75 -8.54 24.93
C LYS A 439 4.09 -8.09 25.54
N GLY A 440 4.87 -7.36 24.75
CA GLY A 440 6.17 -6.82 25.16
C GLY A 440 7.35 -7.80 25.08
N LYS A 441 7.14 -9.05 24.67
CA LYS A 441 8.22 -10.04 24.48
C LYS A 441 8.87 -9.93 23.11
N SER A 442 10.16 -10.27 23.03
CA SER A 442 10.87 -10.39 21.75
C SER A 442 10.40 -11.64 20.98
N LEU A 443 10.61 -11.67 19.66
CA LEU A 443 10.30 -12.86 18.86
C LEU A 443 11.12 -14.08 19.32
N SER A 444 12.38 -13.88 19.69
CA SER A 444 13.25 -14.93 20.24
C SER A 444 12.77 -15.49 21.58
N SER A 445 12.25 -14.64 22.49
CA SER A 445 11.61 -15.07 23.74
C SER A 445 10.33 -15.86 23.46
N ILE A 446 9.47 -15.37 22.57
CA ILE A 446 8.20 -16.03 22.20
C ILE A 446 8.44 -17.43 21.60
N ILE A 447 9.43 -17.57 20.72
CA ILE A 447 9.82 -18.87 20.12
C ILE A 447 10.42 -19.78 21.19
N LYS A 448 11.40 -19.31 21.98
CA LYS A 448 12.09 -20.11 23.01
C LYS A 448 11.14 -20.59 24.13
N GLU A 449 10.15 -19.78 24.48
CA GLU A 449 9.15 -20.08 25.51
C GLU A 449 7.87 -20.73 24.93
N ASN A 450 7.83 -20.98 23.61
CA ASN A 450 6.73 -21.60 22.87
C ASN A 450 5.35 -20.95 23.13
N LEU A 451 5.29 -19.62 23.08
CA LEU A 451 4.14 -18.83 23.54
C LEU A 451 3.16 -18.44 22.44
N PHE A 452 1.88 -18.65 22.71
CA PHE A 452 0.78 -18.31 21.80
C PHE A 452 -0.37 -17.59 22.53
N ASP A 453 -0.98 -16.63 21.85
CA ASP A 453 -2.09 -15.83 22.36
C ASP A 453 -3.44 -16.42 21.94
N ILE A 454 -3.54 -16.73 20.64
CA ILE A 454 -4.75 -17.16 19.93
C ILE A 454 -4.63 -18.65 19.65
N GLU A 455 -5.66 -19.41 20.01
CA GLU A 455 -5.78 -20.84 19.70
C GLU A 455 -7.18 -21.10 19.11
N ILE A 456 -7.21 -21.76 17.95
CA ILE A 456 -8.41 -22.04 17.15
C ILE A 456 -8.20 -23.40 16.48
N ASN A 457 -9.08 -24.38 16.74
CA ASN A 457 -9.02 -25.74 16.17
C ASN A 457 -7.65 -26.45 16.35
N GLY A 458 -6.90 -26.12 17.41
CA GLY A 458 -5.54 -26.62 17.65
C GLY A 458 -4.42 -25.82 16.95
N TYR A 459 -4.74 -24.99 15.94
CA TYR A 459 -3.81 -24.03 15.37
C TYR A 459 -3.53 -22.89 16.36
N LYS A 460 -2.29 -22.43 16.41
CA LYS A 460 -1.79 -21.48 17.41
C LYS A 460 -1.11 -20.29 16.75
N TYR A 461 -1.50 -19.09 17.18
CA TYR A 461 -1.04 -17.83 16.60
C TYR A 461 -0.72 -16.80 17.69
N ILE A 462 0.04 -15.77 17.31
CA ILE A 462 0.40 -14.65 18.18
C ILE A 462 -0.26 -13.35 17.70
N TRP A 463 -0.60 -12.48 18.65
CA TRP A 463 -1.00 -11.11 18.36
C TRP A 463 0.18 -10.32 17.75
N ASN A 464 -0.15 -9.19 17.12
CA ASN A 464 0.80 -8.16 16.75
C ASN A 464 1.79 -7.85 17.89
N ARG A 465 3.09 -7.80 17.64
CA ARG A 465 4.08 -7.53 18.70
C ARG A 465 4.37 -6.04 18.92
N THR A 466 3.98 -5.16 18.00
CA THR A 466 4.14 -3.70 18.13
C THR A 466 2.79 -2.96 18.14
N ASP A 467 2.64 -1.97 19.02
CA ASP A 467 1.49 -1.05 19.06
C ASP A 467 1.61 0.08 17.99
N THR A 468 2.72 0.14 17.25
CA THR A 468 3.03 1.18 16.27
C THR A 468 3.58 0.59 14.97
N ASP A 469 3.11 1.09 13.83
CA ASP A 469 3.60 0.74 12.47
C ASP A 469 3.62 -0.78 12.18
N TRP A 470 2.76 -1.54 12.86
CA TRP A 470 2.79 -3.01 12.85
C TRP A 470 2.69 -3.60 11.44
N ILE A 471 1.81 -3.07 10.60
CA ILE A 471 1.58 -3.58 9.23
C ILE A 471 2.87 -3.54 8.38
N ASN A 472 3.77 -2.60 8.63
CA ASN A 472 5.06 -2.47 7.95
C ASN A 472 6.20 -3.23 8.66
N SER A 473 5.96 -3.83 9.83
CA SER A 473 6.98 -4.58 10.56
C SER A 473 7.28 -5.94 9.88
N PRO A 474 8.55 -6.42 9.85
CA PRO A 474 8.95 -7.55 8.99
C PRO A 474 8.19 -8.86 9.22
N ASN A 475 7.82 -9.17 10.47
CA ASN A 475 7.14 -10.42 10.83
C ASN A 475 5.60 -10.31 10.82
N SER A 476 5.01 -9.16 10.49
CA SER A 476 3.56 -8.93 10.60
C SER A 476 2.68 -9.84 9.74
N ILE A 477 3.24 -10.53 8.76
CA ILE A 477 2.55 -11.57 7.96
C ILE A 477 2.33 -12.89 8.74
N ASN A 478 3.09 -13.12 9.82
CA ASN A 478 2.97 -14.26 10.73
C ASN A 478 2.29 -13.89 12.06
N GLU A 479 1.85 -12.64 12.21
CA GLU A 479 1.17 -12.12 13.40
C GLU A 479 -0.29 -11.78 13.05
N ILE A 480 -1.18 -11.81 14.03
CA ILE A 480 -2.58 -11.40 13.86
C ILE A 480 -2.76 -10.00 14.44
N GLY A 481 -3.28 -9.08 13.62
CA GLY A 481 -3.56 -7.70 14.02
C GLY A 481 -4.90 -7.54 14.73
N CYS A 482 -5.13 -6.37 15.30
CA CYS A 482 -6.43 -5.95 15.82
C CYS A 482 -6.84 -4.59 15.25
N ILE A 483 -8.05 -4.12 15.59
CA ILE A 483 -8.53 -2.80 15.13
C ILE A 483 -7.60 -1.64 15.53
N HIS A 484 -6.87 -1.73 16.65
CA HIS A 484 -5.98 -0.64 17.12
C HIS A 484 -4.68 -0.53 16.33
N THR A 485 -4.15 -1.65 15.82
CA THR A 485 -2.91 -1.72 15.04
C THR A 485 -3.15 -1.65 13.53
N THR A 486 -4.41 -1.66 13.10
CA THR A 486 -4.81 -1.59 11.68
C THR A 486 -5.52 -0.27 11.32
N GLN A 487 -5.97 0.54 12.28
CA GLN A 487 -6.57 1.84 11.99
C GLN A 487 -5.57 2.81 11.35
N GLY A 488 -6.01 3.49 10.28
CA GLY A 488 -5.15 4.30 9.42
C GLY A 488 -4.46 3.53 8.28
N PHE A 489 -4.71 2.24 8.11
CA PHE A 489 -4.12 1.44 7.03
C PHE A 489 -5.15 0.62 6.25
N ASP A 490 -4.87 0.51 4.96
CA ASP A 490 -5.63 -0.26 3.98
C ASP A 490 -4.71 -1.37 3.43
N LEU A 491 -5.26 -2.55 3.19
CA LEU A 491 -4.53 -3.78 2.86
C LEU A 491 -4.95 -4.28 1.49
N ASN A 492 -4.04 -4.90 0.71
CA ASN A 492 -4.45 -5.45 -0.58
C ASN A 492 -5.47 -6.58 -0.40
N TYR A 493 -5.17 -7.54 0.50
CA TYR A 493 -6.13 -8.52 1.02
C TYR A 493 -6.13 -8.51 2.56
N ALA A 494 -7.32 -8.64 3.15
CA ALA A 494 -7.49 -8.76 4.60
C ALA A 494 -8.06 -10.13 4.97
N GLY A 495 -7.40 -10.88 5.86
CA GLY A 495 -7.95 -12.09 6.48
C GLY A 495 -8.59 -11.73 7.81
N ILE A 496 -9.90 -11.94 7.97
CA ILE A 496 -10.70 -11.43 9.09
C ILE A 496 -11.28 -12.59 9.91
N ILE A 497 -10.84 -12.69 11.16
CA ILE A 497 -11.31 -13.67 12.14
C ILE A 497 -12.39 -13.01 13.02
N LEU A 498 -13.64 -13.45 12.84
CA LEU A 498 -14.72 -13.18 13.79
C LEU A 498 -14.54 -14.12 14.98
N GLY A 499 -14.12 -13.55 16.10
CA GLY A 499 -13.74 -14.27 17.30
C GLY A 499 -14.91 -14.85 18.09
N PRO A 500 -14.62 -15.61 19.16
CA PRO A 500 -15.64 -16.26 19.97
C PRO A 500 -16.49 -15.27 20.79
N GLU A 501 -16.23 -13.97 20.76
CA GLU A 501 -16.98 -12.93 21.49
C GLU A 501 -18.23 -12.42 20.78
N ILE A 502 -18.45 -12.76 19.50
CA ILE A 502 -19.61 -12.38 18.69
C ILE A 502 -20.32 -13.63 18.15
N ASP A 503 -21.66 -13.66 18.17
CA ASP A 503 -22.43 -14.85 17.75
C ASP A 503 -23.84 -14.50 17.25
N TYR A 504 -24.59 -15.48 16.75
CA TYR A 504 -25.92 -15.31 16.15
C TYR A 504 -27.00 -16.14 16.87
N ASP A 505 -28.08 -15.46 17.25
CA ASP A 505 -29.28 -15.99 17.91
C ASP A 505 -30.31 -16.33 16.83
N ASN A 506 -30.35 -17.62 16.44
CA ASN A 506 -31.21 -18.11 15.35
C ASN A 506 -32.71 -17.85 15.60
N GLU A 507 -33.15 -17.98 16.86
CA GLU A 507 -34.56 -17.79 17.24
C GLU A 507 -35.00 -16.32 17.12
N LYS A 508 -34.11 -15.39 17.49
CA LYS A 508 -34.42 -13.95 17.57
C LYS A 508 -33.85 -13.16 16.39
N ASN A 509 -33.36 -13.86 15.36
CA ASN A 509 -32.78 -13.30 14.11
C ASN A 509 -31.86 -12.10 14.37
N ARG A 510 -30.86 -12.28 15.24
CA ARG A 510 -29.98 -11.19 15.69
C ARG A 510 -28.57 -11.65 16.02
N ILE A 511 -27.59 -10.81 15.70
CA ILE A 511 -26.23 -10.92 16.23
C ILE A 511 -26.20 -10.40 17.67
N PHE A 512 -25.52 -11.12 18.56
CA PHE A 512 -25.27 -10.76 19.96
C PHE A 512 -23.79 -10.96 20.32
N ILE A 513 -23.41 -10.66 21.55
CA ILE A 513 -22.02 -10.71 22.04
C ILE A 513 -21.89 -11.38 23.41
N TYR A 514 -20.72 -11.96 23.66
CA TYR A 514 -20.30 -12.49 24.95
C TYR A 514 -19.32 -11.50 25.62
N LYS A 515 -19.83 -10.54 26.40
CA LYS A 515 -19.06 -9.47 27.07
C LYS A 515 -17.86 -9.93 27.93
N LYS A 516 -17.88 -11.18 28.43
CA LYS A 516 -16.76 -11.83 29.14
C LYS A 516 -15.62 -12.27 28.21
N ARG A 517 -15.92 -12.62 26.95
CA ARG A 517 -14.95 -13.06 25.94
C ARG A 517 -14.24 -11.89 25.26
N TYR A 518 -14.89 -10.73 25.08
CA TYR A 518 -14.23 -9.51 24.58
C TYR A 518 -13.19 -9.00 25.60
N LYS A 519 -11.90 -8.96 25.21
CA LYS A 519 -10.75 -8.68 26.10
C LYS A 519 -10.22 -7.24 26.08
N ASP A 520 -10.74 -6.34 25.23
CA ASP A 520 -10.36 -4.91 25.32
C ASP A 520 -11.03 -4.28 26.55
N ASN A 521 -10.31 -4.35 27.68
CA ASN A 521 -10.74 -3.79 28.96
C ASN A 521 -10.90 -2.26 28.95
N LYS A 522 -10.33 -1.54 27.97
CA LYS A 522 -10.59 -0.11 27.75
C LYS A 522 -11.80 0.10 26.84
N GLY A 523 -11.92 -0.69 25.79
CA GLY A 523 -13.04 -0.70 24.85
C GLY A 523 -14.40 -1.06 25.45
N LYS A 524 -14.44 -1.74 26.60
CA LYS A 524 -15.67 -2.01 27.38
C LYS A 524 -15.79 -1.24 28.70
N MET A 525 -14.87 -0.32 28.99
CA MET A 525 -14.78 0.33 30.30
C MET A 525 -15.95 1.30 30.52
N GLY A 526 -16.73 1.09 31.59
CA GLY A 526 -17.91 1.91 31.89
C GLY A 526 -19.15 1.60 31.05
N ILE A 527 -19.14 0.55 30.20
CA ILE A 527 -20.34 0.14 29.47
C ILE A 527 -21.19 -0.78 30.34
N GLU A 528 -22.29 -0.24 30.87
CA GLU A 528 -23.31 -1.03 31.58
C GLU A 528 -24.22 -1.77 30.60
N ASN A 529 -24.81 -1.06 29.62
CA ASN A 529 -25.71 -1.63 28.61
C ASN A 529 -24.95 -2.34 27.47
N ASP A 530 -25.08 -3.67 27.40
CA ASP A 530 -24.45 -4.53 26.39
C ASP A 530 -24.83 -4.19 24.95
N SER A 531 -25.95 -3.49 24.72
CA SER A 531 -26.35 -2.98 23.39
C SER A 531 -25.35 -1.95 22.83
N ILE A 532 -24.72 -1.16 23.70
CA ILE A 532 -23.70 -0.17 23.32
C ILE A 532 -22.40 -0.90 22.95
N LEU A 533 -22.01 -1.91 23.73
CA LEU A 533 -20.86 -2.75 23.41
C LEU A 533 -21.07 -3.56 22.12
N LEU A 534 -22.30 -4.04 21.87
CA LEU A 534 -22.69 -4.69 20.62
C LEU A 534 -22.54 -3.73 19.43
N ALA A 535 -22.96 -2.47 19.56
CA ALA A 535 -22.77 -1.45 18.53
C ALA A 535 -21.28 -1.21 18.24
N TYR A 536 -20.45 -1.01 19.27
CA TYR A 536 -18.99 -0.87 19.08
C TYR A 536 -18.35 -2.11 18.46
N ILE A 537 -18.71 -3.32 18.88
CA ILE A 537 -18.16 -4.56 18.30
C ILE A 537 -18.60 -4.73 16.84
N LYS A 538 -19.86 -4.42 16.50
CA LYS A 538 -20.30 -4.37 15.09
C LYS A 538 -19.50 -3.35 14.28
N ASN A 539 -19.34 -2.13 14.78
CA ASN A 539 -18.56 -1.08 14.12
C ASN A 539 -17.09 -1.50 13.92
N ILE A 540 -16.48 -2.19 14.90
CA ILE A 540 -15.14 -2.80 14.78
C ILE A 540 -15.12 -3.81 13.62
N TYR A 541 -16.08 -4.74 13.55
CA TYR A 541 -16.12 -5.75 12.50
C TYR A 541 -16.37 -5.16 11.10
N THR A 542 -17.33 -4.24 10.97
CA THR A 542 -17.53 -3.42 9.76
C THR A 542 -16.20 -2.78 9.32
N THR A 543 -15.52 -2.09 10.24
CA THR A 543 -14.29 -1.35 9.95
C THR A 543 -13.12 -2.24 9.52
N ILE A 544 -13.01 -3.49 10.01
CA ILE A 544 -11.94 -4.41 9.57
C ILE A 544 -12.29 -5.18 8.30
N LEU A 545 -13.56 -5.54 8.08
CA LEU A 545 -14.03 -6.16 6.83
C LEU A 545 -13.91 -5.21 5.62
N GLU A 546 -13.94 -3.90 5.85
CA GLU A 546 -13.77 -2.86 4.83
C GLU A 546 -12.28 -2.48 4.57
N ARG A 547 -11.29 -3.21 5.12
CA ARG A 547 -9.86 -2.92 4.92
C ARG A 547 -9.23 -3.51 3.66
N GLY A 548 -9.79 -4.60 3.12
CA GLY A 548 -9.32 -5.17 1.87
C GLY A 548 -9.61 -4.25 0.68
N LEU A 549 -8.59 -3.88 -0.08
CA LEU A 549 -8.69 -3.10 -1.32
C LEU A 549 -9.17 -4.00 -2.46
N GLU A 550 -8.56 -5.18 -2.61
CA GLU A 550 -8.84 -6.15 -3.68
C GLU A 550 -9.67 -7.35 -3.20
N GLY A 551 -9.58 -7.73 -1.94
CA GLY A 551 -10.36 -8.83 -1.39
C GLY A 551 -10.35 -8.90 0.14
N THR A 552 -11.36 -9.59 0.68
CA THR A 552 -11.49 -9.88 2.12
C THR A 552 -11.86 -11.35 2.29
N TYR A 553 -11.03 -12.07 3.04
CA TYR A 553 -11.27 -13.47 3.42
C TYR A 553 -11.74 -13.50 4.86
N ILE A 554 -12.72 -14.35 5.17
CA ILE A 554 -13.42 -14.36 6.45
C ILE A 554 -13.34 -15.75 7.07
N TYR A 555 -13.09 -15.83 8.38
CA TYR A 555 -13.28 -17.01 9.20
C TYR A 555 -14.13 -16.64 10.44
N VAL A 556 -14.92 -17.59 10.95
CA VAL A 556 -15.84 -17.36 12.09
C VAL A 556 -15.69 -18.46 13.12
N CYS A 557 -15.36 -18.12 14.36
CA CYS A 557 -15.15 -19.07 15.45
C CYS A 557 -16.42 -19.77 15.94
N ASN A 558 -17.57 -19.09 16.00
CA ASN A 558 -18.83 -19.67 16.49
C ASN A 558 -19.70 -20.20 15.32
N ASP A 559 -20.18 -21.44 15.41
CA ASP A 559 -20.88 -22.12 14.30
C ASP A 559 -22.24 -21.51 13.92
N SER A 560 -23.02 -21.00 14.88
CA SER A 560 -24.30 -20.33 14.58
C SER A 560 -24.09 -19.11 13.70
N LEU A 561 -23.14 -18.24 14.08
CA LEU A 561 -22.75 -17.10 13.27
C LEU A 561 -22.12 -17.52 11.93
N ARG A 562 -21.29 -18.58 11.91
CA ARG A 562 -20.72 -19.12 10.67
C ARG A 562 -21.81 -19.55 9.69
N ASN A 563 -22.81 -20.30 10.16
CA ASN A 563 -23.91 -20.82 9.34
C ASN A 563 -24.89 -19.72 8.90
N TYR A 564 -25.06 -18.66 9.69
CA TYR A 564 -25.69 -17.41 9.24
C TYR A 564 -24.91 -16.78 8.07
N LEU A 565 -23.58 -16.63 8.22
CA LEU A 565 -22.73 -16.05 7.16
C LEU A 565 -22.65 -16.90 5.88
N LYS A 566 -22.69 -18.25 5.95
CA LYS A 566 -22.66 -19.13 4.75
C LYS A 566 -23.75 -18.81 3.71
N GLN A 567 -24.87 -18.22 4.14
CA GLN A 567 -25.96 -17.78 3.26
C GLN A 567 -25.57 -16.60 2.35
N PHE A 568 -24.56 -15.80 2.75
CA PHE A 568 -24.19 -14.53 2.12
C PHE A 568 -22.78 -14.53 1.48
N PHE A 569 -21.93 -15.51 1.77
CA PHE A 569 -20.55 -15.53 1.26
C PHE A 569 -20.28 -16.73 0.34
N PRO A 570 -19.37 -16.62 -0.65
CA PRO A 570 -18.74 -17.78 -1.29
C PRO A 570 -17.99 -18.60 -0.24
N VAL A 571 -18.34 -19.87 -0.08
CA VAL A 571 -17.77 -20.73 0.96
C VAL A 571 -16.62 -21.55 0.37
N ILE A 572 -15.43 -21.42 0.96
CA ILE A 572 -14.28 -22.28 0.71
C ILE A 572 -14.28 -23.36 1.79
N LYS A 573 -14.51 -24.61 1.37
CA LYS A 573 -14.40 -25.77 2.25
C LYS A 573 -12.95 -25.98 2.67
N HIS A 574 -12.75 -26.50 3.87
CA HIS A 574 -11.43 -26.91 4.35
C HIS A 574 -10.83 -27.98 3.43
N ASN A 575 -9.56 -27.83 3.06
CA ASN A 575 -8.88 -28.80 2.20
C ASN A 575 -8.33 -29.97 3.02
N THR A 576 -9.13 -31.02 3.22
CA THR A 576 -8.72 -32.23 3.94
C THR A 576 -7.63 -33.04 3.23
N GLU A 577 -7.45 -32.88 1.90
CA GLU A 577 -6.33 -33.50 1.18
C GLU A 577 -5.00 -32.87 1.57
N LYS A 578 -4.98 -31.55 1.86
CA LYS A 578 -3.80 -30.84 2.40
C LYS A 578 -3.32 -31.46 3.71
N LEU A 579 -4.24 -31.89 4.58
CA LEU A 579 -3.94 -32.57 5.85
C LEU A 579 -3.31 -33.95 5.61
N LEU A 580 -3.92 -34.76 4.74
CA LEU A 580 -3.38 -36.06 4.30
C LEU A 580 -2.04 -35.94 3.55
N PHE A 581 -1.75 -34.78 2.96
CA PHE A 581 -0.45 -34.46 2.37
C PHE A 581 0.57 -34.03 3.43
N THR A 582 0.19 -33.22 4.42
CA THR A 582 1.09 -32.83 5.53
C THR A 582 1.44 -33.98 6.48
N GLU A 583 0.59 -34.99 6.62
CA GLU A 583 0.93 -36.22 7.36
C GLU A 583 1.81 -37.19 6.54
N LYS A 584 1.92 -37.01 5.23
CA LYS A 584 2.74 -37.85 4.32
C LYS A 584 4.04 -37.20 3.87
N VAL A 585 4.09 -35.88 3.80
CA VAL A 585 5.33 -35.12 3.59
C VAL A 585 6.01 -34.96 4.94
N LYS A 586 6.97 -35.85 5.22
CA LYS A 586 8.09 -35.49 6.11
C LYS A 586 8.70 -34.21 5.56
N THR A 587 8.68 -33.12 6.33
CA THR A 587 9.33 -31.89 5.90
C THR A 587 10.82 -32.14 5.80
N ILE A 588 11.40 -31.94 4.61
CA ILE A 588 12.85 -31.96 4.40
C ILE A 588 13.45 -30.86 5.28
N GLU A 589 14.17 -31.28 6.32
CA GLU A 589 14.75 -30.39 7.33
C GLU A 589 16.02 -29.72 6.79
N ILE A 590 16.13 -28.41 7.03
CA ILE A 590 17.30 -27.60 6.67
C ILE A 590 18.04 -27.27 7.97
N CYS A 591 19.19 -27.89 8.19
CA CYS A 591 20.04 -27.63 9.34
C CYS A 591 20.93 -26.42 9.04
N GLU A 592 21.01 -25.42 9.92
CA GLU A 592 21.92 -24.28 9.71
C GLU A 592 23.39 -24.75 9.67
N ASP A 593 23.77 -25.63 10.60
CA ASP A 593 25.04 -26.35 10.66
C ASP A 593 24.86 -27.82 11.06
N ILE A 594 25.88 -28.64 10.76
CA ILE A 594 25.97 -30.08 11.03
C ILE A 594 27.42 -30.44 11.40
N ILE A 595 27.64 -31.64 11.96
CA ILE A 595 28.99 -32.12 12.28
C ILE A 595 29.85 -32.27 11.00
N PRO A 596 31.17 -31.98 11.02
CA PRO A 596 32.01 -32.02 9.82
C PRO A 596 32.04 -33.37 9.09
N GLU A 597 31.84 -34.46 9.81
CA GLU A 597 31.87 -35.84 9.31
C GLU A 597 30.66 -36.19 8.43
N ASP A 598 29.53 -35.51 8.66
CA ASP A 598 28.25 -35.68 7.93
C ASP A 598 28.22 -34.89 6.60
N GLN A 599 29.16 -33.95 6.42
CA GLN A 599 29.26 -33.09 5.24
C GLN A 599 29.74 -33.90 4.02
N PHE A 600 28.93 -33.91 2.96
CA PHE A 600 29.17 -34.67 1.73
C PHE A 600 29.28 -36.20 1.93
N SER A 601 28.77 -36.71 3.05
CA SER A 601 28.61 -38.14 3.35
C SER A 601 27.13 -38.50 3.52
N GLU A 602 26.38 -37.72 4.32
CA GLU A 602 24.91 -37.80 4.45
C GLU A 602 24.17 -36.50 4.06
N TYR A 603 24.85 -35.35 4.05
CA TYR A 603 24.25 -34.04 3.78
C TYR A 603 24.93 -33.29 2.64
N LEU A 604 24.17 -32.46 1.92
CA LEU A 604 24.68 -31.52 0.92
C LEU A 604 24.31 -30.07 1.26
N PRO A 605 25.13 -29.08 0.85
CA PRO A 605 24.86 -27.66 1.09
C PRO A 605 23.70 -27.17 0.19
N LEU A 606 22.79 -26.40 0.78
CA LEU A 606 21.70 -25.73 0.07
C LEU A 606 22.13 -24.30 -0.31
N TYR A 607 21.88 -23.94 -1.58
CA TYR A 607 22.08 -22.60 -2.11
C TYR A 607 20.78 -22.07 -2.76
N THR A 608 20.70 -20.76 -2.95
CA THR A 608 19.79 -20.22 -3.99
C THR A 608 20.38 -20.52 -5.37
N ILE A 609 19.54 -20.55 -6.41
CA ILE A 609 20.01 -20.69 -7.80
C ILE A 609 21.06 -19.62 -8.14
N GLN A 610 20.84 -18.36 -7.74
CA GLN A 610 21.79 -17.27 -7.93
C GLN A 610 23.13 -17.52 -7.20
N ALA A 611 23.10 -18.01 -5.96
CA ALA A 611 24.29 -18.32 -5.18
C ALA A 611 25.11 -19.46 -5.79
N ALA A 612 24.46 -20.55 -6.22
CA ALA A 612 25.13 -21.68 -6.87
C ALA A 612 25.80 -21.25 -8.19
N CYS A 613 25.11 -20.46 -9.01
CA CYS A 613 25.66 -19.96 -10.27
C CYS A 613 26.81 -18.98 -10.08
N GLY A 614 26.82 -18.17 -9.01
CA GLY A 614 27.98 -17.34 -8.66
C GLY A 614 29.16 -18.18 -8.17
N TYR A 615 28.95 -18.96 -7.11
CA TYR A 615 30.00 -19.73 -6.43
C TYR A 615 30.72 -20.75 -7.33
N PHE A 616 29.98 -21.42 -8.23
CA PHE A 616 30.54 -22.38 -9.19
C PHE A 616 30.73 -21.80 -10.61
N GLY A 617 30.55 -20.48 -10.80
CA GLY A 617 30.58 -19.84 -12.13
C GLY A 617 31.43 -18.55 -12.23
N GLU A 618 32.21 -18.24 -11.19
CA GLU A 618 32.94 -16.98 -10.97
C GLU A 618 32.03 -15.78 -10.65
N GLY A 619 31.88 -15.51 -9.35
CA GLY A 619 31.20 -14.35 -8.77
C GLY A 619 31.48 -14.30 -7.26
N ASP A 620 31.06 -13.22 -6.59
CA ASP A 620 31.31 -13.00 -5.15
C ASP A 620 30.78 -14.15 -4.26
N GLU A 621 31.38 -14.29 -3.07
CA GLU A 621 31.02 -15.32 -2.09
C GLU A 621 29.59 -15.15 -1.57
N VAL A 622 28.67 -16.04 -1.95
CA VAL A 622 27.24 -15.97 -1.58
C VAL A 622 26.89 -17.01 -0.52
N ASN A 623 26.15 -16.58 0.51
CA ASN A 623 25.79 -17.39 1.67
C ASN A 623 25.10 -18.72 1.34
N LYS A 624 25.64 -19.81 1.88
CA LYS A 624 24.97 -21.10 2.10
C LYS A 624 23.68 -20.88 2.91
N LEU A 625 22.56 -21.46 2.48
CA LEU A 625 21.28 -21.37 3.21
C LEU A 625 21.17 -22.39 4.36
N GLY A 626 21.97 -23.44 4.33
CA GLY A 626 21.99 -24.53 5.31
C GLY A 626 22.49 -25.82 4.68
N TRP A 627 22.22 -26.94 5.35
CA TRP A 627 22.48 -28.30 4.90
C TRP A 627 21.17 -29.08 4.83
N ILE A 628 21.00 -29.91 3.80
CA ILE A 628 19.88 -30.85 3.69
C ILE A 628 20.43 -32.28 3.73
N LYS A 629 19.76 -33.17 4.49
CA LYS A 629 20.06 -34.60 4.49
C LYS A 629 19.62 -35.25 3.19
N VAL A 630 20.54 -35.91 2.49
CA VAL A 630 20.30 -36.50 1.17
C VAL A 630 20.27 -38.01 1.28
N SER A 631 19.08 -38.59 1.12
CA SER A 631 18.90 -40.03 1.02
C SER A 631 18.68 -40.47 -0.44
N ASN A 632 18.98 -41.73 -0.74
CA ASN A 632 18.63 -42.42 -1.99
C ASN A 632 19.26 -41.89 -3.31
N LEU A 633 20.30 -41.03 -3.26
CA LEU A 633 21.00 -40.50 -4.45
C LEU A 633 22.45 -41.03 -4.63
N GLY A 634 22.74 -42.21 -4.05
CA GLY A 634 24.05 -42.87 -4.17
C GLY A 634 25.13 -42.25 -3.28
N LYS A 635 26.41 -42.37 -3.68
CA LYS A 635 27.53 -41.80 -2.91
C LYS A 635 27.65 -40.30 -3.19
N LEU A 636 27.51 -39.50 -2.15
CA LEU A 636 27.72 -38.05 -2.16
C LEU A 636 29.21 -37.69 -2.33
N ASP A 637 29.49 -36.50 -2.86
CA ASP A 637 30.84 -35.96 -3.00
C ASP A 637 30.88 -34.42 -2.93
N LYS A 638 32.06 -33.84 -2.74
CA LYS A 638 32.27 -32.40 -2.53
C LYS A 638 31.89 -31.49 -3.72
N ASN A 639 31.65 -32.04 -4.90
CA ASN A 639 31.16 -31.29 -6.05
C ASN A 639 29.63 -31.28 -6.13
N MET A 640 28.92 -31.98 -5.23
CA MET A 640 27.45 -31.97 -5.20
C MET A 640 26.90 -30.85 -4.31
N PHE A 641 25.79 -30.25 -4.76
CA PHE A 641 25.07 -29.20 -4.03
C PHE A 641 23.57 -29.27 -4.31
N VAL A 642 22.76 -28.59 -3.50
CA VAL A 642 21.29 -28.52 -3.64
C VAL A 642 20.85 -27.11 -4.04
N VAL A 643 19.91 -27.02 -4.98
CA VAL A 643 19.10 -25.81 -5.21
C VAL A 643 17.63 -26.18 -5.27
N GLN A 644 16.75 -25.29 -4.80
CA GLN A 644 15.31 -25.47 -4.96
C GLN A 644 14.87 -25.04 -6.36
N ALA A 645 14.13 -25.90 -7.06
CA ALA A 645 13.53 -25.61 -8.36
C ALA A 645 12.38 -24.60 -8.23
N LYS A 646 12.17 -23.81 -9.28
CA LYS A 646 11.10 -22.81 -9.36
C LYS A 646 10.49 -22.79 -10.75
N GLY A 647 9.15 -22.79 -10.82
CA GLY A 647 8.37 -22.83 -12.05
C GLY A 647 8.27 -24.22 -12.68
N ASN A 648 7.36 -24.34 -13.65
CA ASN A 648 6.79 -25.62 -14.09
C ASN A 648 7.36 -26.15 -15.42
N SER A 649 8.33 -25.43 -16.03
CA SER A 649 8.93 -25.81 -17.32
C SER A 649 9.62 -27.19 -17.35
N MET A 650 9.91 -27.80 -16.20
CA MET A 650 10.55 -29.12 -16.10
C MET A 650 9.63 -30.25 -15.65
N GLU A 651 8.33 -29.99 -15.51
CA GLU A 651 7.33 -31.02 -15.21
C GLU A 651 7.19 -32.03 -16.36
N PRO A 652 6.87 -33.31 -16.09
CA PRO A 652 6.67 -33.93 -14.78
C PRO A 652 7.97 -34.49 -14.17
N THR A 653 9.15 -34.03 -14.64
CA THR A 653 10.46 -34.55 -14.17
C THR A 653 10.95 -33.82 -12.92
N ILE A 654 10.67 -32.50 -12.82
CA ILE A 654 10.96 -31.62 -11.69
C ILE A 654 9.78 -30.64 -11.56
N HIS A 655 9.25 -30.44 -10.37
CA HIS A 655 8.10 -29.57 -10.07
C HIS A 655 8.54 -28.29 -9.33
N ASP A 656 7.65 -27.29 -9.25
CA ASP A 656 7.90 -26.09 -8.44
C ASP A 656 8.12 -26.46 -6.96
N GLY A 657 9.25 -26.01 -6.39
CA GLY A 657 9.64 -26.28 -5.00
C GLY A 657 10.43 -27.57 -4.76
N ASP A 658 10.66 -28.43 -5.77
CA ASP A 658 11.48 -29.65 -5.63
C ASP A 658 12.95 -29.30 -5.27
N TYR A 659 13.54 -30.02 -4.31
CA TYR A 659 14.96 -29.86 -3.96
C TYR A 659 15.84 -30.72 -4.88
N CYS A 660 16.51 -30.06 -5.82
CA CYS A 660 17.29 -30.70 -6.87
C CYS A 660 18.78 -30.74 -6.51
N VAL A 661 19.37 -31.94 -6.59
CA VAL A 661 20.80 -32.15 -6.43
C VAL A 661 21.49 -32.01 -7.79
N PHE A 662 22.54 -31.19 -7.83
CA PHE A 662 23.41 -31.02 -8.99
C PHE A 662 24.86 -31.35 -8.62
N ARG A 663 25.63 -31.84 -9.59
CA ARG A 663 27.09 -31.93 -9.51
C ARG A 663 27.71 -30.81 -10.34
N ALA A 664 28.53 -29.97 -9.70
CA ALA A 664 29.31 -28.91 -10.33
C ALA A 664 30.34 -29.47 -11.32
N ASN A 665 30.80 -28.63 -12.25
CA ASN A 665 31.86 -28.95 -13.22
C ASN A 665 31.64 -30.28 -14.00
N PRO A 666 30.51 -30.44 -14.71
CA PRO A 666 30.18 -31.70 -15.38
C PRO A 666 31.16 -32.05 -16.51
N VAL A 667 31.77 -33.24 -16.36
CA VAL A 667 32.79 -33.81 -17.25
C VAL A 667 32.14 -34.67 -18.34
N GLY A 668 32.61 -34.53 -19.58
CA GLY A 668 32.11 -35.27 -20.73
C GLY A 668 30.94 -34.58 -21.44
N SER A 669 30.19 -35.34 -22.25
CA SER A 669 29.07 -34.79 -23.03
C SER A 669 27.89 -34.39 -22.15
N ARG A 670 27.35 -33.20 -22.43
CA ARG A 670 26.15 -32.63 -21.78
C ARG A 670 24.87 -32.90 -22.57
N GLN A 671 24.97 -33.50 -23.76
CA GLN A 671 23.86 -33.69 -24.69
C GLN A 671 22.72 -34.53 -24.06
N GLY A 672 21.49 -34.02 -24.13
CA GLY A 672 20.28 -34.66 -23.60
C GLY A 672 20.16 -34.63 -22.06
N LYS A 673 21.15 -34.11 -21.34
CA LYS A 673 21.14 -34.06 -19.87
C LYS A 673 20.37 -32.85 -19.34
N ILE A 674 19.82 -32.97 -18.13
CA ILE A 674 19.29 -31.81 -17.40
C ILE A 674 20.45 -31.09 -16.71
N VAL A 675 20.50 -29.77 -16.83
CA VAL A 675 21.59 -28.93 -16.34
C VAL A 675 21.07 -27.65 -15.68
N LEU A 676 21.86 -27.11 -14.76
CA LEU A 676 21.74 -25.75 -14.26
C LEU A 676 22.66 -24.83 -15.08
N THR A 677 22.11 -23.73 -15.60
CA THR A 677 22.83 -22.82 -16.51
C THR A 677 22.66 -21.36 -16.13
N GLN A 678 23.67 -20.54 -16.44
CA GLN A 678 23.67 -19.09 -16.38
C GLN A 678 23.87 -18.50 -17.78
N HIS A 679 23.16 -17.42 -18.12
CA HIS A 679 23.29 -16.74 -19.40
C HIS A 679 23.07 -15.23 -19.28
N ILE A 680 23.86 -14.40 -19.98
CA ILE A 680 23.81 -12.93 -19.82
C ILE A 680 22.59 -12.30 -20.52
N ASN A 681 22.26 -12.73 -21.74
CA ASN A 681 21.31 -12.02 -22.61
C ASN A 681 19.89 -12.64 -22.70
N PHE A 682 19.54 -13.62 -21.85
CA PHE A 682 18.20 -14.22 -21.80
C PHE A 682 17.66 -14.33 -20.38
N TYR A 683 16.39 -13.93 -20.22
CA TYR A 683 15.66 -13.95 -18.96
C TYR A 683 14.66 -15.13 -18.94
N ASP A 684 14.77 -16.02 -17.96
CA ASP A 684 13.78 -17.08 -17.73
C ASP A 684 12.73 -16.58 -16.72
N GLY A 685 11.45 -16.57 -17.13
CA GLY A 685 10.34 -16.09 -16.30
C GLY A 685 9.94 -17.04 -15.17
N ASP A 686 10.26 -18.33 -15.28
CA ASP A 686 10.07 -19.30 -14.19
C ASP A 686 11.05 -19.01 -13.04
N ASN A 687 12.28 -18.62 -13.37
CA ASN A 687 13.39 -18.45 -12.43
C ASN A 687 13.57 -16.99 -12.02
N VAL A 688 14.59 -16.69 -11.21
CA VAL A 688 14.93 -15.31 -10.83
C VAL A 688 16.06 -14.80 -11.71
N GLY A 689 15.71 -14.36 -12.92
CA GLY A 689 16.61 -13.68 -13.85
C GLY A 689 17.32 -14.60 -14.83
N ASN A 690 18.65 -14.56 -14.78
CA ASN A 690 19.56 -15.02 -15.83
C ASN A 690 20.00 -16.49 -15.67
N TYR A 691 19.16 -17.30 -15.03
CA TYR A 691 19.47 -18.66 -14.62
C TYR A 691 18.32 -19.60 -14.98
N SER A 692 18.63 -20.85 -15.34
CA SER A 692 17.60 -21.82 -15.70
C SER A 692 18.02 -23.26 -15.43
N ILE A 693 17.04 -24.11 -15.16
CA ILE A 693 17.15 -25.58 -15.20
C ILE A 693 16.40 -26.06 -16.44
N LYS A 694 17.11 -26.71 -17.38
CA LYS A 694 16.57 -27.19 -18.67
C LYS A 694 17.35 -28.43 -19.16
N THR A 695 16.84 -29.09 -20.20
CA THR A 695 17.60 -30.11 -20.96
C THR A 695 18.58 -29.42 -21.90
N TYR A 696 19.83 -29.87 -21.97
CA TYR A 696 20.85 -29.31 -22.85
C TYR A 696 20.96 -30.07 -24.18
N THR A 697 20.77 -29.36 -25.29
CA THR A 697 20.96 -29.89 -26.64
C THR A 697 21.82 -28.91 -27.43
N SER A 698 22.97 -29.36 -27.94
CA SER A 698 23.82 -28.57 -28.85
C SER A 698 23.81 -29.14 -30.25
N LEU A 699 23.81 -28.25 -31.23
CA LEU A 699 24.05 -28.54 -32.65
C LEU A 699 25.47 -28.11 -33.00
N LYS A 700 26.16 -28.97 -33.76
CA LYS A 700 27.53 -28.73 -34.23
C LYS A 700 27.55 -28.59 -35.74
N LYS A 701 28.34 -27.63 -36.22
CA LYS A 701 28.71 -27.50 -37.62
C LYS A 701 30.11 -28.04 -37.82
N TYR A 702 30.36 -28.64 -38.98
CA TYR A 702 31.68 -29.07 -39.41
C TYR A 702 32.17 -28.14 -40.53
N SER A 703 33.43 -27.74 -40.48
CA SER A 703 34.10 -27.04 -41.57
C SER A 703 34.45 -28.02 -42.70
N GLU A 704 34.75 -27.49 -43.90
CA GLU A 704 35.31 -28.28 -45.00
C GLU A 704 36.71 -28.86 -44.68
N THR A 705 37.37 -28.36 -43.63
CA THR A 705 38.64 -28.88 -43.08
C THR A 705 38.46 -29.97 -42.00
N GLY A 706 37.23 -30.29 -41.60
CA GLY A 706 36.92 -31.34 -40.62
C GLY A 706 36.97 -30.91 -39.14
N GLU A 707 37.19 -29.62 -38.87
CA GLU A 707 37.07 -29.04 -37.53
C GLU A 707 35.59 -28.80 -37.18
N TRP A 708 35.26 -28.72 -35.89
CA TRP A 708 33.88 -28.62 -35.43
C TRP A 708 33.66 -27.40 -34.52
N GLU A 709 32.55 -26.70 -34.72
CA GLU A 709 32.14 -25.54 -33.92
C GLU A 709 30.72 -25.70 -33.36
N HIS A 710 30.42 -24.99 -32.28
CA HIS A 710 29.08 -24.93 -31.68
C HIS A 710 28.21 -23.91 -32.43
N GLU A 711 27.42 -24.38 -33.40
CA GLU A 711 26.52 -23.52 -34.18
C GLU A 711 25.35 -23.00 -33.33
N LYS A 712 24.82 -23.85 -32.44
CA LYS A 712 23.67 -23.51 -31.57
C LYS A 712 23.68 -24.31 -30.27
N ILE A 713 23.21 -23.67 -29.20
CA ILE A 713 22.74 -24.34 -27.97
C ILE A 713 21.24 -24.11 -27.85
N VAL A 714 20.52 -25.17 -27.49
CA VAL A 714 19.08 -25.18 -27.22
C VAL A 714 18.86 -25.73 -25.81
N LEU A 715 18.14 -24.95 -25.00
CA LEU A 715 17.74 -25.33 -23.65
C LEU A 715 16.26 -25.71 -23.68
N GLU A 716 15.98 -27.00 -23.58
CA GLU A 716 14.65 -27.58 -23.82
C GLU A 716 13.91 -27.87 -22.51
N PRO A 717 12.70 -27.32 -22.30
CA PRO A 717 11.82 -27.71 -21.19
C PRO A 717 11.37 -29.17 -21.33
N LYS A 718 10.93 -29.79 -20.23
CA LYS A 718 10.20 -31.08 -20.27
C LYS A 718 8.70 -30.88 -20.45
N ASN A 719 8.17 -29.77 -19.91
CA ASN A 719 6.79 -29.39 -20.09
C ASN A 719 6.60 -28.73 -21.48
N LYS A 720 5.67 -29.27 -22.29
CA LYS A 720 5.45 -28.88 -23.69
C LYS A 720 4.76 -27.53 -23.87
N ASP A 721 4.14 -26.99 -22.82
CA ASP A 721 3.50 -25.67 -22.85
C ASP A 721 4.54 -24.53 -22.82
N TYR A 722 5.80 -24.87 -22.52
CA TYR A 722 6.93 -23.95 -22.46
C TYR A 722 7.78 -24.01 -23.73
N LYS A 723 8.36 -22.87 -24.11
CA LYS A 723 9.24 -22.76 -25.28
C LYS A 723 10.70 -23.06 -24.91
N SER A 724 11.44 -23.65 -25.84
CA SER A 724 12.89 -23.79 -25.72
C SER A 724 13.59 -22.43 -25.86
N ILE A 725 14.68 -22.24 -25.12
CA ILE A 725 15.57 -21.09 -25.28
C ILE A 725 16.64 -21.47 -26.31
N SER A 726 16.85 -20.64 -27.32
CA SER A 726 17.89 -20.83 -28.34
C SER A 726 18.99 -19.80 -28.15
N ILE A 727 20.24 -20.25 -28.16
CA ILE A 727 21.45 -19.44 -28.09
C ILE A 727 22.25 -19.73 -29.38
N ASP A 728 22.29 -18.74 -30.26
CA ASP A 728 22.98 -18.77 -31.55
C ASP A 728 24.30 -17.99 -31.45
N ASN A 729 25.35 -18.43 -32.15
CA ASN A 729 26.72 -17.87 -32.07
C ASN A 729 27.24 -17.76 -30.62
N VAL A 730 27.51 -18.92 -30.00
CA VAL A 730 27.90 -19.00 -28.58
C VAL A 730 29.34 -18.51 -28.35
N ASP A 731 29.51 -17.22 -28.07
CA ASP A 731 30.72 -16.73 -27.41
C ASP A 731 30.79 -17.35 -26.01
N CYS A 732 31.93 -17.97 -25.69
CA CYS A 732 32.16 -18.72 -24.45
C CYS A 732 31.99 -17.89 -23.17
N ASN A 733 31.96 -16.56 -23.27
CA ASN A 733 31.78 -15.65 -22.14
C ASN A 733 30.31 -15.43 -21.75
N GLU A 734 29.33 -15.62 -22.65
CA GLU A 734 27.93 -15.28 -22.38
C GLU A 734 27.11 -16.41 -21.74
N PHE A 735 27.54 -17.67 -21.88
CA PHE A 735 26.83 -18.86 -21.43
C PHE A 735 27.72 -19.80 -20.58
N LYS A 736 27.30 -20.10 -19.35
CA LYS A 736 27.98 -21.04 -18.45
C LYS A 736 27.04 -22.18 -18.01
N VAL A 737 27.53 -23.42 -18.05
CA VAL A 737 26.88 -24.59 -17.44
C VAL A 737 27.48 -24.81 -16.05
N ILE A 738 26.65 -24.67 -15.03
CA ILE A 738 27.06 -24.62 -13.61
C ILE A 738 27.08 -26.04 -13.01
N GLY A 739 26.10 -26.87 -13.35
CA GLY A 739 26.03 -28.24 -12.85
C GLY A 739 25.12 -29.17 -13.66
N GLU A 740 25.39 -30.47 -13.55
CA GLU A 740 24.57 -31.55 -14.11
C GLU A 740 23.64 -32.11 -13.03
N PHE A 741 22.36 -32.32 -13.38
CA PHE A 741 21.33 -32.80 -12.48
C PHE A 741 21.55 -34.28 -12.12
N ILE A 742 21.57 -34.58 -10.82
CA ILE A 742 21.76 -35.94 -10.27
C ILE A 742 20.42 -36.54 -9.83
N GLY A 743 19.50 -35.72 -9.31
CA GLY A 743 18.17 -36.18 -8.91
C GLY A 743 17.46 -35.21 -7.95
N ILE A 744 16.34 -35.66 -7.38
CA ILE A 744 15.52 -34.89 -6.43
C ILE A 744 15.58 -35.56 -5.06
N ILE A 745 15.74 -34.75 -4.02
CA ILE A 745 15.68 -35.21 -2.62
C ILE A 745 14.21 -35.52 -2.30
N LYS A 746 13.92 -36.78 -1.99
CA LYS A 746 12.58 -37.23 -1.56
C LYS A 746 12.44 -37.16 -0.04
N PRO A 747 11.25 -36.80 0.48
CA PRO A 747 10.94 -36.84 1.92
C PRO A 747 10.85 -38.27 2.48
#